data_AF-A0A935ADU0-F1
#
_entry.id   AF-A0A935ADU0-F1
#
_cell.length_a   1.000
_cell.length_b   1.000
_cell.length_c   1.000
_cell.angle_alpha   90.00
_cell.angle_beta   90.00
_cell.angle_gamma   90.00
#
_symmetry.space_group_name_H-M   'P 1'
#
loop_
_entity.id
_entity.type
_entity.pdbx_description
1 polymer ?
#
loop_
_entity_poly.entity_id
_entity_poly.type
_entity_poly.pdbx_seq_one_letter_code
_entity_poly.pdbx_strand_id
1 'polypeptide(L)'
;MTNPETHPDDILRRRNAYIIIAVLIVTALPTAVLLAYFGFINSLPRLLIPAGVIFLTLLLDIIPIILIRRGRRDLAMMIIMTFALASVSSFVFAIEGRSLVIAAVIAFIISAVAGLAMSSKYAVSAAVAAILSGAGIIALDLSLGADRIQLPEFDGYNFMAVALMVFPIAVIFIRQYNRFNLQTKITLGIIMTGGMAVGIVSIFAISQLNSTTSLLSGRLETSVRLGAEEELVNRAEQEAGAANEFFSTFAKNVEDLAAYRAALHERRETLGLGSYWNAGEKLIPLPSGQYGNSGRDVSSVFVPSTVAVDETVINGLNTSAYLDFTIPYHLAENPSILAIYAVDARGVIRYYPNIELATLLPPDFDATDRSYYKITAPLFNSDRIARWAIPYVDAAGGGLVVTVASPVYYGDVFDGIVAADIQLAIITEQLSAITVGESGYAFVVDGAGRLIYMPPAGYALFGIDPGQLTDEDYYKYSIRGKGSQELQGFTSRMVAGGKGLGTIPVNGVDTYISYAPIPSTGYSLGLVAPVSEMQAAIFAARQESELQTRETIQAALALLTATFIGALFVSIALGRLISSPLINLTRTANQIAGGDLTARSFIGSEDETGTLAKSFNAMADRLNQTLHGLEDRISERTNELNRVSQSNAYRASLFESIARISRAISSTRRLEQLLPEIVETISSQLGYYHVGIFLVDGLKEYAVLAAANSEGGKAMLERSHRLRVGETGIVGYVTRAGEARVALDVGRDAEFFNNPDLPETHSEIALPLKSGSEIIGALDVQSKAVNAFKDEDINILSVLADQVSTAIQNARSFQESHEAREQAERAAAQLGEQQWRQFLNRQGAAGFHFDGVITREISATVKAQPVELSIPIILRGVQIGTLKLSASDPDRKWDPHEIAMAQATAERTALAIENARLLEDAQKRAVKERTIGQISSKLGSLVNLDNIVQTTIQELGGTLPGAEVVIQFNSGQSG
;
A
#
# COMPACT_ATOMS: atom_id res chain seq x y z
N MET A 1 -34.27 -47.61 -13.92
CA MET A 1 -34.16 -46.83 -12.66
C MET A 1 -32.73 -46.99 -12.16
N THR A 2 -31.85 -46.09 -12.58
CA THR A 2 -30.40 -46.12 -12.32
C THR A 2 -30.08 -45.22 -11.12
N ASN A 3 -29.34 -45.79 -10.18
CA ASN A 3 -28.84 -45.14 -8.96
C ASN A 3 -27.81 -44.07 -9.37
N PRO A 4 -27.96 -42.78 -9.01
CA PRO A 4 -26.98 -41.77 -9.39
C PRO A 4 -25.74 -41.92 -8.53
N GLU A 5 -24.61 -42.16 -9.17
CA GLU A 5 -23.28 -42.15 -8.56
C GLU A 5 -23.09 -40.88 -7.74
N THR A 6 -22.89 -41.05 -6.43
CA THR A 6 -22.55 -39.95 -5.54
C THR A 6 -21.08 -39.63 -5.76
N HIS A 7 -20.81 -38.54 -6.49
CA HIS A 7 -19.47 -38.01 -6.66
C HIS A 7 -18.76 -37.85 -5.28
N PRO A 8 -17.46 -38.18 -5.15
CA PRO A 8 -16.72 -38.07 -3.88
C PRO A 8 -16.83 -36.71 -3.19
N ASP A 9 -16.94 -35.64 -3.99
CA ASP A 9 -17.13 -34.26 -3.50
C ASP A 9 -18.45 -34.06 -2.76
N ASP A 10 -19.49 -34.83 -3.09
CA ASP A 10 -20.82 -34.68 -2.50
C ASP A 10 -20.89 -35.29 -1.09
N ILE A 11 -20.14 -36.35 -0.83
CA ILE A 11 -19.98 -36.97 0.49
C ILE A 11 -19.15 -36.06 1.42
N LEU A 12 -18.06 -35.50 0.90
CA LEU A 12 -17.20 -34.54 1.62
C LEU A 12 -17.97 -33.27 2.01
N ARG A 13 -18.77 -32.69 1.11
CA ARG A 13 -19.61 -31.52 1.40
C ARG A 13 -20.66 -31.83 2.47
N ARG A 14 -21.26 -33.03 2.45
CA ARG A 14 -22.21 -33.47 3.49
C ARG A 14 -21.56 -33.55 4.86
N ARG A 15 -20.35 -34.12 4.94
CA ARG A 15 -19.59 -34.21 6.21
C ARG A 15 -19.20 -32.83 6.74
N ASN A 16 -18.72 -31.95 5.86
CA ASN A 16 -18.33 -30.60 6.24
C ASN A 16 -19.52 -29.75 6.74
N ALA A 17 -20.71 -29.91 6.13
CA ALA A 17 -21.91 -29.21 6.57
C ALA A 17 -22.30 -29.52 8.02
N TYR A 18 -22.19 -30.79 8.46
CA TYR A 18 -22.45 -31.17 9.85
C TYR A 18 -21.40 -30.65 10.84
N ILE A 19 -20.12 -30.62 10.44
CA ILE A 19 -19.03 -30.06 11.27
C ILE A 19 -19.23 -28.55 11.47
N ILE A 20 -19.64 -27.83 10.43
CA ILE A 20 -19.88 -26.39 10.50
C ILE A 20 -21.09 -26.05 11.37
N ILE A 21 -22.14 -26.86 11.33
CA ILE A 21 -23.29 -26.72 12.24
C ILE A 21 -22.84 -26.89 13.70
N ALA A 22 -22.03 -27.91 13.99
CA ALA A 22 -21.52 -28.13 15.34
C ALA A 22 -20.65 -26.95 15.83
N VAL A 23 -19.76 -26.41 14.98
CA VAL A 23 -18.94 -25.24 15.29
C VAL A 23 -19.82 -24.00 15.54
N LEU A 24 -20.85 -23.77 14.73
CA LEU A 24 -21.72 -22.61 14.87
C LEU A 24 -22.59 -22.65 16.12
N ILE A 25 -23.14 -23.82 16.48
CA ILE A 25 -23.87 -24.02 17.74
C ILE A 25 -22.96 -23.70 18.94
N VAL A 26 -21.72 -24.17 18.91
CA VAL A 26 -20.73 -23.91 19.97
C VAL A 26 -20.35 -22.42 20.05
N THR A 27 -20.42 -21.66 18.96
CA THR A 27 -20.16 -20.20 18.95
C THR A 27 -21.40 -19.34 19.26
N ALA A 28 -22.60 -19.80 18.96
CA ALA A 28 -23.84 -19.07 19.22
C ALA A 28 -24.25 -19.13 20.71
N LEU A 29 -23.98 -20.26 21.37
CA LEU A 29 -24.34 -20.49 22.77
C LEU A 29 -23.69 -19.48 23.74
N PRO A 30 -22.38 -19.18 23.69
CA PRO A 30 -21.75 -18.19 24.56
C PRO A 30 -22.31 -16.78 24.34
N THR A 31 -22.59 -16.42 23.09
CA THR A 31 -23.16 -15.11 22.71
C THR A 31 -24.56 -14.92 23.32
N ALA A 32 -25.38 -15.97 23.26
CA ALA A 32 -26.73 -15.95 23.84
C ALA A 32 -26.69 -15.95 25.39
N VAL A 33 -25.73 -16.65 26.00
CA VAL A 33 -25.50 -16.65 27.46
C VAL A 33 -25.04 -15.27 27.95
N LEU A 34 -24.13 -14.60 27.23
CA LEU A 34 -23.68 -13.24 27.55
C LEU A 34 -24.83 -12.21 27.45
N LEU A 35 -25.64 -12.28 26.39
CA LEU A 35 -26.83 -11.42 26.24
C LEU A 35 -27.84 -11.62 27.38
N ALA A 36 -28.05 -12.87 27.80
CA ALA A 36 -28.90 -13.17 28.94
C ALA A 36 -28.33 -12.64 30.27
N TYR A 37 -27.02 -12.76 30.49
CA TYR A 37 -26.33 -12.23 31.68
C TYR A 37 -26.42 -10.70 31.77
N PHE A 38 -26.12 -9.99 30.68
CA PHE A 38 -26.17 -8.52 30.66
C PHE A 38 -27.58 -7.94 30.70
N GLY A 39 -28.55 -8.58 30.04
CA GLY A 39 -29.97 -8.22 30.17
C GLY A 39 -30.49 -8.36 31.60
N PHE A 40 -29.90 -9.27 32.39
CA PHE A 40 -30.23 -9.45 33.81
C PHE A 40 -29.66 -8.34 34.70
N ILE A 41 -28.45 -7.84 34.40
CA ILE A 41 -27.77 -6.77 35.15
C ILE A 41 -28.42 -5.40 34.93
N ASN A 42 -28.81 -5.08 33.68
CA ASN A 42 -29.32 -3.75 33.31
C ASN A 42 -30.85 -3.59 33.41
N SER A 43 -31.55 -4.50 34.07
CA SER A 43 -33.00 -4.40 34.31
C SER A 43 -33.88 -4.25 33.05
N LEU A 44 -33.47 -4.84 31.90
CA LEU A 44 -34.39 -5.02 30.77
C LEU A 44 -35.62 -5.86 31.20
N PRO A 45 -36.79 -5.74 30.53
CA PRO A 45 -38.03 -6.41 30.95
C PRO A 45 -37.80 -7.89 31.26
N ARG A 46 -37.96 -8.22 32.54
CA ARG A 46 -37.55 -9.51 33.11
C ARG A 46 -38.37 -10.66 32.50
N LEU A 47 -37.65 -11.68 32.05
CA LEU A 47 -38.05 -13.08 31.79
C LEU A 47 -38.56 -13.54 30.41
N LEU A 48 -38.99 -12.70 29.47
CA LEU A 48 -39.48 -13.20 28.16
C LEU A 48 -38.52 -13.02 26.98
N ILE A 49 -37.70 -11.97 26.97
CA ILE A 49 -36.83 -11.67 25.81
C ILE A 49 -35.59 -12.59 25.76
N PRO A 50 -34.82 -12.82 26.85
CA PRO A 50 -33.60 -13.62 26.76
C PRO A 50 -33.86 -15.12 26.57
N ALA A 51 -34.83 -15.67 27.29
CA ALA A 51 -35.21 -17.08 27.17
C ALA A 51 -35.91 -17.36 25.84
N GLY A 52 -36.73 -16.43 25.35
CA GLY A 52 -37.34 -16.50 24.02
C GLY A 52 -36.31 -16.47 22.89
N VAL A 53 -35.26 -15.64 22.99
CA VAL A 53 -34.18 -15.57 22.01
C VAL A 53 -33.32 -16.84 22.02
N ILE A 54 -32.97 -17.38 23.19
CA ILE A 54 -32.25 -18.66 23.31
C ILE A 54 -33.09 -19.82 22.75
N PHE A 55 -34.39 -19.85 23.04
CA PHE A 55 -35.28 -20.89 22.55
C PHE A 55 -35.51 -20.79 21.04
N LEU A 56 -35.71 -19.58 20.50
CA LEU A 56 -35.86 -19.34 19.07
C LEU A 56 -34.59 -19.71 18.30
N THR A 57 -33.40 -19.33 18.79
CA THR A 57 -32.12 -19.68 18.17
C THR A 57 -31.89 -21.19 18.13
N LEU A 58 -32.16 -21.91 19.22
CA LEU A 58 -32.10 -23.38 19.26
C LEU A 58 -33.11 -24.06 18.32
N LEU A 59 -34.32 -23.51 18.18
CA LEU A 59 -35.37 -24.07 17.33
C LEU A 59 -35.08 -23.84 15.83
N LEU A 60 -34.41 -22.74 15.51
CA LEU A 60 -33.98 -22.38 14.17
C LEU A 60 -32.79 -23.24 13.68
N ASP A 61 -31.98 -23.80 14.57
CA ASP A 61 -30.90 -24.74 14.24
C ASP A 61 -31.41 -26.13 13.77
N ILE A 62 -32.68 -26.47 14.06
CA ILE A 62 -33.30 -27.75 13.67
C ILE A 62 -33.68 -27.77 12.19
N ILE A 63 -34.15 -26.63 11.64
CA ILE A 63 -34.60 -26.51 10.24
C ILE A 63 -33.48 -26.87 9.23
N PRO A 64 -32.25 -26.36 9.37
CA PRO A 64 -31.12 -26.73 8.52
C PRO A 64 -30.74 -28.21 8.58
N ILE A 65 -30.82 -28.84 9.75
CA ILE A 65 -30.54 -30.28 9.92
C ILE A 65 -31.53 -31.11 9.10
N ILE A 66 -32.81 -30.72 9.09
CA ILE A 66 -33.86 -31.37 8.30
C ILE A 66 -33.62 -31.16 6.79
N LEU A 67 -33.24 -29.95 6.38
CA LEU A 67 -32.98 -29.62 4.97
C LEU A 67 -31.75 -30.35 4.41
N ILE A 68 -30.68 -30.53 5.21
CA ILE A 68 -29.49 -31.32 4.82
C ILE A 68 -29.85 -32.79 4.64
N ARG A 69 -30.68 -33.35 5.54
CA ARG A 69 -31.20 -34.73 5.40
C ARG A 69 -32.06 -34.90 4.15
N ARG A 70 -32.85 -33.90 3.77
CA ARG A 70 -33.67 -33.88 2.54
C ARG A 70 -32.89 -33.51 1.26
N GLY A 71 -31.57 -33.34 1.33
CA GLY A 71 -30.71 -33.05 0.18
C GLY A 71 -30.69 -31.59 -0.27
N ARG A 72 -31.40 -30.66 0.40
CA ARG A 72 -31.41 -29.22 0.10
C ARG A 72 -30.33 -28.47 0.88
N ARG A 73 -29.06 -28.83 0.62
CA ARG A 73 -27.91 -28.43 1.46
C ARG A 73 -27.53 -26.96 1.32
N ASP A 74 -27.50 -26.42 0.10
CA ASP A 74 -27.18 -25.00 -0.12
C ASP A 74 -28.23 -24.07 0.56
N LEU A 75 -29.52 -24.46 0.54
CA LEU A 75 -30.59 -23.74 1.22
C LEU A 75 -30.44 -23.80 2.75
N ALA A 76 -30.08 -24.98 3.29
CA ALA A 76 -29.83 -25.16 4.72
C ALA A 76 -28.69 -24.26 5.21
N MET A 77 -27.57 -24.22 4.48
CA MET A 77 -26.41 -23.40 4.83
C MET A 77 -26.74 -21.90 4.75
N MET A 78 -27.55 -21.48 3.78
CA MET A 78 -27.98 -20.08 3.66
C MET A 78 -28.84 -19.64 4.86
N ILE A 79 -29.74 -20.50 5.33
CA ILE A 79 -30.59 -20.24 6.51
C ILE A 79 -29.74 -20.15 7.78
N ILE A 80 -28.81 -21.09 7.99
CA ILE A 80 -27.86 -21.06 9.13
C ILE A 80 -27.08 -19.75 9.15
N MET A 81 -26.59 -19.32 8.00
CA MET A 81 -25.79 -18.11 7.85
C MET A 81 -26.57 -16.85 8.24
N THR A 82 -27.84 -16.74 7.81
CA THR A 82 -28.73 -15.64 8.17
C THR A 82 -29.02 -15.58 9.68
N PHE A 83 -29.11 -16.74 10.35
CA PHE A 83 -29.35 -16.77 11.80
C PHE A 83 -28.10 -16.52 12.64
N ALA A 84 -26.95 -17.03 12.22
CA ALA A 84 -25.67 -16.68 12.81
C ALA A 84 -25.44 -15.16 12.72
N LEU A 85 -25.76 -14.58 11.57
CA LEU A 85 -25.72 -13.14 11.34
C LEU A 85 -26.64 -12.36 12.29
N ALA A 86 -27.91 -12.76 12.40
CA ALA A 86 -28.87 -12.11 13.29
C ALA A 86 -28.46 -12.19 14.79
N SER A 87 -27.89 -13.33 15.20
CA SER A 87 -27.47 -13.56 16.59
C SER A 87 -26.25 -12.71 16.96
N VAL A 88 -25.24 -12.64 16.09
CA VAL A 88 -24.04 -11.82 16.34
C VAL A 88 -24.35 -10.32 16.17
N SER A 89 -25.26 -9.94 15.27
CA SER A 89 -25.76 -8.56 15.15
C SER A 89 -26.50 -8.10 16.42
N SER A 90 -27.19 -9.02 17.11
CA SER A 90 -27.86 -8.72 18.38
C SER A 90 -26.87 -8.41 19.52
N PHE A 91 -25.62 -8.88 19.43
CA PHE A 91 -24.55 -8.57 20.38
C PHE A 91 -24.06 -7.12 20.28
N VAL A 92 -24.20 -6.49 19.09
CA VAL A 92 -23.87 -5.07 18.83
C VAL A 92 -24.77 -4.13 19.63
N PHE A 93 -26.03 -4.53 19.88
CA PHE A 93 -26.95 -3.76 20.71
C PHE A 93 -26.51 -3.67 22.17
N ALA A 94 -25.61 -4.56 22.62
CA ALA A 94 -25.20 -4.61 24.01
C ALA A 94 -23.92 -3.81 24.30
N ILE A 95 -22.97 -3.68 23.37
CA ILE A 95 -21.60 -3.24 23.70
C ILE A 95 -21.15 -2.03 22.86
N GLU A 96 -20.73 -0.96 23.53
CA GLU A 96 -20.24 0.27 22.90
C GLU A 96 -18.83 0.09 22.28
N GLY A 97 -18.59 0.66 21.10
CA GLY A 97 -17.25 0.77 20.51
C GLY A 97 -16.64 -0.53 19.96
N ARG A 98 -17.43 -1.60 19.83
CA ARG A 98 -16.93 -2.93 19.38
C ARG A 98 -17.48 -3.37 18.02
N SER A 99 -18.26 -2.54 17.32
CA SER A 99 -18.88 -2.91 16.04
C SER A 99 -17.93 -3.32 14.94
N LEU A 100 -16.75 -2.71 14.86
CA LEU A 100 -15.78 -3.02 13.82
C LEU A 100 -15.20 -4.44 13.99
N VAL A 101 -14.94 -4.84 15.24
CA VAL A 101 -14.52 -6.19 15.59
C VAL A 101 -15.64 -7.20 15.30
N ILE A 102 -16.87 -6.87 15.71
CA ILE A 102 -18.03 -7.73 15.51
C ILE A 102 -18.35 -7.91 14.01
N ALA A 103 -18.31 -6.83 13.24
CA ALA A 103 -18.49 -6.85 11.78
C ALA A 103 -17.41 -7.68 11.08
N ALA A 104 -16.15 -7.58 11.52
CA ALA A 104 -15.06 -8.38 10.98
C ALA A 104 -15.25 -9.88 11.27
N VAL A 105 -15.60 -10.25 12.51
CA VAL A 105 -15.87 -11.64 12.91
C VAL A 105 -17.02 -12.23 12.09
N ILE A 106 -18.10 -11.48 11.89
CA ILE A 106 -19.24 -11.89 11.07
C ILE A 106 -18.83 -12.10 9.61
N ALA A 107 -18.14 -11.12 9.02
CA ALA A 107 -17.70 -11.20 7.63
C ALA A 107 -16.82 -12.43 7.39
N PHE A 108 -15.97 -12.75 8.38
CA PHE A 108 -15.08 -13.91 8.36
C PHE A 108 -15.83 -15.24 8.50
N ILE A 109 -16.74 -15.37 9.48
CA ILE A 109 -17.53 -16.58 9.70
C ILE A 109 -18.36 -16.91 8.46
N ILE A 110 -19.04 -15.91 7.89
CA ILE A 110 -19.87 -16.10 6.69
C ILE A 110 -19.03 -16.56 5.50
N SER A 111 -17.86 -15.95 5.30
CA SER A 111 -16.94 -16.34 4.23
C SER A 111 -16.40 -17.76 4.42
N ALA A 112 -16.13 -18.19 5.65
CA ALA A 112 -15.69 -19.54 5.99
C ALA A 112 -16.77 -20.60 5.67
N VAL A 113 -18.00 -20.31 6.11
CA VAL A 113 -19.17 -21.19 5.95
C VAL A 113 -19.53 -21.34 4.47
N ALA A 114 -19.55 -20.23 3.73
CA ALA A 114 -19.80 -20.23 2.30
C ALA A 114 -18.74 -21.01 1.51
N GLY A 115 -17.46 -20.86 1.88
CA GLY A 115 -16.35 -21.58 1.24
C GLY A 115 -16.37 -23.09 1.51
N LEU A 116 -16.69 -23.52 2.73
CA LEU A 116 -16.61 -24.92 3.13
C LEU A 116 -17.80 -25.80 2.71
N ALA A 117 -19.00 -25.23 2.58
CA ALA A 117 -20.22 -26.01 2.50
C ALA A 117 -21.19 -25.66 1.37
N MET A 118 -21.00 -24.51 0.70
CA MET A 118 -21.89 -24.10 -0.39
C MET A 118 -21.24 -24.33 -1.75
N SER A 119 -22.06 -24.49 -2.79
CA SER A 119 -21.58 -24.47 -4.17
C SER A 119 -21.02 -23.09 -4.56
N SER A 120 -20.05 -23.07 -5.49
CA SER A 120 -19.35 -21.84 -5.94
C SER A 120 -20.29 -20.75 -6.48
N LYS A 121 -21.51 -21.12 -6.85
CA LYS A 121 -22.59 -20.21 -7.29
C LYS A 121 -23.07 -19.26 -6.17
N TYR A 122 -23.04 -19.70 -4.90
CA TYR A 122 -23.57 -18.91 -3.78
C TYR A 122 -22.48 -18.18 -2.97
N ALA A 123 -21.21 -18.48 -3.21
CA ALA A 123 -20.09 -17.87 -2.48
C ALA A 123 -20.03 -16.34 -2.61
N VAL A 124 -20.34 -15.79 -3.80
CA VAL A 124 -20.37 -14.33 -4.02
C VAL A 124 -21.54 -13.69 -3.28
N SER A 125 -22.73 -14.26 -3.37
CA SER A 125 -23.91 -13.75 -2.66
C SER A 125 -23.72 -13.80 -1.14
N ALA A 126 -23.06 -14.84 -0.64
CA ALA A 126 -22.72 -14.95 0.77
C ALA A 126 -21.69 -13.90 1.21
N ALA A 127 -20.63 -13.67 0.43
CA ALA A 127 -19.64 -12.63 0.72
C ALA A 127 -20.28 -11.22 0.70
N VAL A 128 -21.14 -10.93 -0.28
CA VAL A 128 -21.86 -9.65 -0.36
C VAL A 128 -22.81 -9.48 0.81
N ALA A 129 -23.56 -10.52 1.20
CA ALA A 129 -24.41 -10.47 2.38
C ALA A 129 -23.58 -10.21 3.65
N ALA A 130 -22.44 -10.88 3.82
CA ALA A 130 -21.54 -10.68 4.96
C ALA A 130 -21.08 -9.22 5.09
N ILE A 131 -20.75 -8.61 3.97
CA ILE A 131 -20.26 -7.23 3.90
C ILE A 131 -21.39 -6.24 4.17
N LEU A 132 -22.55 -6.41 3.55
CA LEU A 132 -23.71 -5.55 3.77
C LEU A 132 -24.18 -5.60 5.23
N SER A 133 -24.11 -6.77 5.85
CA SER A 133 -24.46 -6.93 7.25
C SER A 133 -23.39 -6.37 8.19
N GLY A 134 -22.10 -6.51 7.87
CA GLY A 134 -21.03 -5.83 8.60
C GLY A 134 -21.14 -4.30 8.52
N ALA A 135 -21.43 -3.77 7.33
CA ALA A 135 -21.70 -2.34 7.12
C ALA A 135 -22.96 -1.89 7.88
N GLY A 136 -24.03 -2.69 7.85
CA GLY A 136 -25.24 -2.45 8.63
C GLY A 136 -24.97 -2.40 10.13
N ILE A 137 -24.13 -3.29 10.65
CA ILE A 137 -23.70 -3.31 12.06
C ILE A 137 -22.91 -2.07 12.44
N ILE A 138 -21.97 -1.64 11.60
CA ILE A 138 -21.19 -0.42 11.84
C ILE A 138 -22.12 0.80 11.80
N ALA A 139 -23.02 0.88 10.82
CA ALA A 139 -23.99 1.98 10.71
C ALA A 139 -24.95 2.02 11.91
N LEU A 140 -25.43 0.87 12.35
CA LEU A 140 -26.30 0.73 13.51
C LEU A 140 -25.55 1.03 14.82
N ASP A 141 -24.25 0.70 14.88
CA ASP A 141 -23.38 1.06 16.00
C ASP A 141 -23.18 2.57 16.12
N LEU A 142 -23.12 3.25 14.99
CA LEU A 142 -23.01 4.69 14.93
C LEU A 142 -24.33 5.40 15.30
N SER A 143 -25.48 4.74 15.10
CA SER A 143 -26.80 5.34 15.31
C SER A 143 -27.35 5.20 16.74
N LEU A 144 -27.06 4.13 17.50
CA LEU A 144 -27.75 3.89 18.79
C LEU A 144 -27.17 4.60 20.04
N GLY A 145 -26.27 5.58 19.89
CA GLY A 145 -25.93 6.49 21.02
C GLY A 145 -25.27 5.86 22.26
N ALA A 146 -25.32 6.60 23.38
CA ALA A 146 -24.56 6.39 24.64
C ALA A 146 -25.18 5.41 25.66
N ASP A 147 -26.36 4.86 25.39
CA ASP A 147 -27.08 3.96 26.32
C ASP A 147 -26.58 2.50 26.29
N ARG A 148 -25.31 2.28 25.93
CA ARG A 148 -24.70 0.96 25.72
C ARG A 148 -23.81 0.56 26.88
N ILE A 149 -23.51 -0.74 26.99
CA ILE A 149 -22.64 -1.27 28.04
C ILE A 149 -21.18 -0.99 27.67
N GLN A 150 -20.49 -0.22 28.51
CA GLN A 150 -19.04 -0.06 28.46
C GLN A 150 -18.36 -1.21 29.22
N LEU A 151 -17.39 -1.86 28.58
CA LEU A 151 -16.60 -2.96 29.18
C LEU A 151 -15.15 -2.50 29.39
N PRO A 152 -14.74 -2.16 30.64
CA PRO A 152 -13.48 -1.45 30.92
C PRO A 152 -12.18 -2.26 30.72
N GLU A 153 -12.21 -3.58 30.62
CA GLU A 153 -10.99 -4.43 30.76
C GLU A 153 -10.55 -5.23 29.52
N PHE A 154 -11.20 -5.07 28.36
CA PHE A 154 -10.89 -5.91 27.17
C PHE A 154 -9.90 -5.32 26.15
N ASP A 155 -9.32 -4.13 26.39
CA ASP A 155 -8.59 -3.40 25.34
C ASP A 155 -7.25 -4.00 24.90
N GLY A 156 -6.55 -4.74 25.76
CA GLY A 156 -5.24 -5.33 25.45
C GLY A 156 -5.27 -6.64 24.65
N TYR A 157 -6.36 -7.42 24.71
CA TYR A 157 -6.43 -8.78 24.13
C TYR A 157 -7.14 -8.84 22.77
N ASN A 158 -7.70 -7.73 22.29
CA ASN A 158 -8.57 -7.69 21.10
C ASN A 158 -7.88 -8.13 19.82
N PHE A 159 -6.68 -7.63 19.55
CA PHE A 159 -5.98 -7.98 18.30
C PHE A 159 -5.60 -9.46 18.28
N MET A 160 -5.20 -10.01 19.43
CA MET A 160 -4.77 -11.40 19.52
C MET A 160 -5.97 -12.36 19.50
N ALA A 161 -7.08 -12.04 20.15
CA ALA A 161 -8.31 -12.83 20.10
C ALA A 161 -8.94 -12.81 18.70
N VAL A 162 -8.99 -11.64 18.04
CA VAL A 162 -9.44 -11.51 16.65
C VAL A 162 -8.49 -12.26 15.72
N ALA A 163 -7.17 -12.09 15.85
CA ALA A 163 -6.20 -12.83 15.05
C ALA A 163 -6.32 -14.34 15.25
N LEU A 164 -6.51 -14.83 16.49
CA LEU A 164 -6.71 -16.24 16.79
C LEU A 164 -8.00 -16.82 16.21
N MET A 165 -9.08 -16.03 16.12
CA MET A 165 -10.33 -16.44 15.47
C MET A 165 -10.25 -16.36 13.93
N VAL A 166 -9.57 -15.33 13.42
CA VAL A 166 -9.42 -15.05 11.97
C VAL A 166 -8.42 -16.00 11.31
N PHE A 167 -7.35 -16.39 12.02
CA PHE A 167 -6.26 -17.18 11.45
C PHE A 167 -6.68 -18.58 10.95
N PRO A 168 -7.40 -19.42 11.72
CA PRO A 168 -7.87 -20.72 11.23
C PRO A 168 -8.80 -20.58 10.02
N ILE A 169 -9.61 -19.53 10.00
CA ILE A 169 -10.56 -19.26 8.93
C ILE A 169 -9.86 -18.73 7.67
N ALA A 170 -8.86 -17.86 7.81
CA ALA A 170 -8.01 -17.41 6.72
C ALA A 170 -7.28 -18.61 6.08
N VAL A 171 -6.79 -19.55 6.90
CA VAL A 171 -6.20 -20.81 6.43
C VAL A 171 -7.21 -21.66 5.64
N ILE A 172 -8.46 -21.76 6.10
CA ILE A 172 -9.54 -22.46 5.38
C ILE A 172 -9.85 -21.77 4.05
N PHE A 173 -9.94 -20.44 4.05
CA PHE A 173 -10.22 -19.65 2.86
C PHE A 173 -9.10 -19.75 1.82
N ILE A 174 -7.83 -19.66 2.25
CA ILE A 174 -6.65 -19.87 1.40
C ILE A 174 -6.66 -21.28 0.79
N ARG A 175 -7.02 -22.31 1.57
CA ARG A 175 -7.16 -23.68 1.06
C ARG A 175 -8.27 -23.83 0.02
N GLN A 176 -9.37 -23.09 0.15
CA GLN A 176 -10.50 -23.12 -0.76
C GLN A 176 -10.34 -22.21 -1.98
N TYR A 177 -9.42 -21.25 -1.94
CA TYR A 177 -9.25 -20.21 -2.96
C TYR A 177 -9.19 -20.77 -4.38
N ASN A 178 -8.49 -21.90 -4.58
CA ASN A 178 -8.36 -22.53 -5.89
C ASN A 178 -9.70 -23.01 -6.50
N ARG A 179 -10.71 -23.30 -5.67
CA ARG A 179 -12.04 -23.76 -6.10
C ARG A 179 -12.99 -22.64 -6.51
N PHE A 180 -12.67 -21.38 -6.21
CA PHE A 180 -13.47 -20.25 -6.63
C PHE A 180 -13.32 -19.97 -8.12
N ASN A 181 -14.43 -19.58 -8.77
CA ASN A 181 -14.41 -19.14 -10.16
C ASN A 181 -13.65 -17.79 -10.27
N LEU A 182 -13.23 -17.43 -11.48
CA LEU A 182 -12.42 -16.24 -11.72
C LEU A 182 -13.11 -14.95 -11.24
N GLN A 183 -14.42 -14.85 -11.46
CA GLN A 183 -15.23 -13.71 -10.99
C GLN A 183 -15.15 -13.53 -9.46
N THR A 184 -15.34 -14.62 -8.72
CA THR A 184 -15.29 -14.64 -7.25
C THR A 184 -13.90 -14.27 -6.75
N LYS A 185 -12.84 -14.77 -7.40
CA LYS A 185 -11.44 -14.44 -7.04
C LYS A 185 -11.11 -12.96 -7.21
N ILE A 186 -11.49 -12.38 -8.35
CA ILE A 186 -11.27 -10.95 -8.63
C ILE A 186 -12.05 -10.09 -7.63
N THR A 187 -13.33 -10.41 -7.43
CA THR A 187 -14.21 -9.67 -6.53
C THR A 187 -13.68 -9.68 -5.10
N LEU A 188 -13.28 -10.85 -4.58
CA LEU A 188 -12.72 -11.01 -3.23
C LEU A 188 -11.36 -10.33 -3.09
N GLY A 189 -10.51 -10.38 -4.11
CA GLY A 189 -9.21 -9.71 -4.10
C GLY A 189 -9.36 -8.20 -3.91
N ILE A 190 -10.20 -7.57 -4.73
CA ILE A 190 -10.44 -6.12 -4.68
C ILE A 190 -11.10 -5.71 -3.35
N ILE A 191 -12.07 -6.49 -2.86
CA ILE A 191 -12.73 -6.23 -1.57
C ILE A 191 -11.74 -6.34 -0.42
N MET A 192 -10.87 -7.35 -0.41
CA MET A 192 -9.88 -7.56 0.65
C MET A 192 -8.86 -6.41 0.68
N THR A 193 -8.30 -6.02 -0.46
CA THR A 193 -7.34 -4.90 -0.52
C THR A 193 -8.00 -3.56 -0.18
N GLY A 194 -9.20 -3.30 -0.72
CA GLY A 194 -9.94 -2.06 -0.47
C GLY A 194 -10.43 -1.95 0.97
N GLY A 195 -10.97 -3.04 1.53
CA GLY A 195 -11.42 -3.10 2.92
C GLY A 195 -10.27 -2.97 3.91
N MET A 196 -9.11 -3.56 3.63
CA MET A 196 -7.92 -3.43 4.47
C MET A 196 -7.39 -1.99 4.46
N ALA A 197 -7.33 -1.33 3.31
CA ALA A 197 -6.93 0.07 3.22
C ALA A 197 -7.89 1.01 3.99
N VAL A 198 -9.21 0.85 3.79
CA VAL A 198 -10.24 1.60 4.51
C VAL A 198 -10.17 1.35 6.02
N GLY A 199 -9.93 0.11 6.45
CA GLY A 199 -9.78 -0.25 7.84
C GLY A 199 -8.56 0.42 8.49
N ILE A 200 -7.40 0.38 7.82
CA ILE A 200 -6.16 1.01 8.31
C ILE A 200 -6.34 2.53 8.45
N VAL A 201 -6.91 3.19 7.44
CA VAL A 201 -7.15 4.64 7.46
C VAL A 201 -8.15 5.00 8.55
N SER A 202 -9.24 4.23 8.73
CA SER A 202 -10.20 4.43 9.80
C SER A 202 -9.57 4.32 11.19
N ILE A 203 -8.77 3.27 11.43
CA ILE A 203 -8.10 3.04 12.71
C ILE A 203 -7.11 4.16 12.99
N PHE A 204 -6.29 4.55 12.01
CA PHE A 204 -5.35 5.65 12.14
C PHE A 204 -6.06 6.97 12.43
N ALA A 205 -7.12 7.29 11.68
CA ALA A 205 -7.90 8.51 11.87
C ALA A 205 -8.52 8.57 13.27
N ILE A 206 -9.22 7.51 13.72
CA ILE A 206 -9.83 7.44 15.06
C ILE A 206 -8.75 7.55 16.15
N SER A 207 -7.63 6.84 16.00
CA SER A 207 -6.54 6.87 16.98
C SER A 207 -5.89 8.25 17.08
N GLN A 208 -5.62 8.89 15.94
CA GLN A 208 -5.04 10.23 15.88
C GLN A 208 -5.98 11.27 16.49
N LEU A 209 -7.28 11.15 16.23
CA LEU A 209 -8.30 12.07 16.73
C LEU A 209 -8.43 11.95 18.26
N ASN A 210 -8.55 10.74 18.80
CA ASN A 210 -8.58 10.50 20.24
C ASN A 210 -7.32 11.03 20.95
N SER A 211 -6.14 10.85 20.37
CA SER A 211 -4.89 11.38 20.92
C SER A 211 -4.82 12.91 20.87
N THR A 212 -5.41 13.54 19.85
CA THR A 212 -5.41 14.99 19.69
C THR A 212 -6.38 15.62 20.70
N THR A 213 -7.57 15.05 20.85
CA THR A 213 -8.58 15.49 21.82
C THR A 213 -8.08 15.37 23.26
N SER A 214 -7.42 14.27 23.63
CA SER A 214 -6.89 14.10 24.99
C SER A 214 -5.77 15.09 25.32
N LEU A 215 -4.89 15.37 24.36
CA LEU A 215 -3.77 16.29 24.52
C LEU A 215 -4.22 17.75 24.58
N LEU A 216 -5.22 18.12 23.77
CA LEU A 216 -5.86 19.44 23.83
C LEU A 216 -6.62 19.63 25.15
N SER A 217 -7.39 18.64 25.60
CA SER A 217 -8.15 18.73 26.85
C SER A 217 -7.26 18.98 28.06
N GLY A 218 -6.16 18.23 28.21
CA GLY A 218 -5.25 18.40 29.36
C GLY A 218 -4.48 19.72 29.35
N ARG A 219 -4.08 20.21 28.17
CA ARG A 219 -3.45 21.53 28.02
C ARG A 219 -4.42 22.67 28.29
N LEU A 220 -5.65 22.54 27.79
CA LEU A 220 -6.69 23.54 27.98
C LEU A 220 -7.03 23.67 29.48
N GLU A 221 -7.21 22.56 30.18
CA GLU A 221 -7.49 22.55 31.63
C GLU A 221 -6.40 23.25 32.44
N THR A 222 -5.12 22.95 32.15
CA THR A 222 -3.99 23.57 32.84
C THR A 222 -3.89 25.07 32.53
N SER A 223 -4.04 25.45 31.25
CA SER A 223 -3.94 26.85 30.81
C SER A 223 -5.09 27.69 31.36
N VAL A 224 -6.29 27.14 31.40
CA VAL A 224 -7.49 27.77 31.97
C VAL A 224 -7.32 27.99 33.46
N ARG A 225 -6.87 26.96 34.18
CA ARG A 225 -6.68 27.06 35.63
C ARG A 225 -5.70 28.17 35.96
N LEU A 226 -4.54 28.20 35.29
CA LEU A 226 -3.55 29.26 35.47
C LEU A 226 -4.10 30.65 35.10
N GLY A 227 -4.88 30.75 34.02
CA GLY A 227 -5.52 32.00 33.62
C GLY A 227 -6.55 32.52 34.64
N ALA A 228 -7.39 31.64 35.17
CA ALA A 228 -8.36 31.99 36.21
C ALA A 228 -7.67 32.39 37.53
N GLU A 229 -6.60 31.69 37.90
CA GLU A 229 -5.78 32.03 39.08
C GLU A 229 -5.15 33.42 38.94
N GLU A 230 -4.58 33.73 37.77
CA GLU A 230 -3.99 35.04 37.47
C GLU A 230 -5.06 36.16 37.46
N GLU A 231 -6.22 35.91 36.84
CA GLU A 231 -7.34 36.85 36.83
C GLU A 231 -7.82 37.19 38.24
N LEU A 232 -7.95 36.20 39.12
CA LEU A 232 -8.38 36.39 40.50
C LEU A 232 -7.37 37.16 41.35
N VAL A 233 -6.08 36.93 41.14
CA VAL A 233 -5.02 37.70 41.81
C VAL A 233 -5.06 39.15 41.36
N ASN A 234 -5.07 39.37 40.04
CA ASN A 234 -5.12 40.71 39.46
C ASN A 234 -6.38 41.46 39.89
N ARG A 235 -7.54 40.77 39.94
CA ARG A 235 -8.78 41.38 40.38
C ARG A 235 -8.74 41.77 41.86
N ALA A 236 -8.24 40.91 42.74
CA ALA A 236 -8.11 41.25 44.15
C ALA A 236 -7.18 42.45 44.38
N GLU A 237 -6.06 42.51 43.65
CA GLU A 237 -5.15 43.66 43.70
C GLU A 237 -5.79 44.95 43.17
N GLN A 238 -6.54 44.86 42.06
CA GLN A 238 -7.23 46.00 41.48
C GLN A 238 -8.31 46.57 42.42
N GLU A 239 -9.15 45.70 43.00
CA GLU A 239 -10.22 46.11 43.92
C GLU A 239 -9.64 46.65 45.23
N ALA A 240 -8.61 46.01 45.79
CA ALA A 240 -7.90 46.53 46.96
C ALA A 240 -7.21 47.87 46.65
N GLY A 241 -6.68 48.04 45.44
CA GLY A 241 -6.11 49.30 44.94
C GLY A 241 -7.14 50.42 44.85
N ALA A 242 -8.32 50.14 44.27
CA ALA A 242 -9.43 51.10 44.19
C ALA A 242 -9.94 51.51 45.59
N ALA A 243 -10.11 50.53 46.49
CA ALA A 243 -10.47 50.80 47.87
C ALA A 243 -9.38 51.64 48.58
N ASN A 244 -8.10 51.34 48.34
CA ASN A 244 -6.99 52.11 48.89
C ASN A 244 -6.97 53.56 48.38
N GLU A 245 -7.27 53.79 47.10
CA GLU A 245 -7.37 55.13 46.54
C GLU A 245 -8.51 55.94 47.18
N PHE A 246 -9.67 55.31 47.40
CA PHE A 246 -10.78 55.92 48.12
C PHE A 246 -10.37 56.34 49.54
N PHE A 247 -9.85 55.42 50.36
CA PHE A 247 -9.44 55.72 51.73
C PHE A 247 -8.28 56.71 51.80
N SER A 248 -7.31 56.63 50.88
CA SER A 248 -6.15 57.54 50.83
C SER A 248 -6.57 58.98 50.48
N THR A 249 -7.40 59.14 49.43
CA THR A 249 -7.93 60.45 49.02
C THR A 249 -8.73 61.07 50.16
N PHE A 250 -9.53 60.26 50.84
CA PHE A 250 -10.33 60.70 51.96
C PHE A 250 -9.49 61.15 53.16
N ALA A 251 -8.48 60.36 53.54
CA ALA A 251 -7.55 60.72 54.59
C ALA A 251 -6.83 62.05 54.30
N LYS A 252 -6.40 62.23 53.05
CA LYS A 252 -5.77 63.47 52.60
C LYS A 252 -6.68 64.70 52.73
N ASN A 253 -7.96 64.58 52.40
CA ASN A 253 -8.92 65.68 52.59
C ASN A 253 -9.03 66.10 54.07
N VAL A 254 -8.96 65.14 54.99
CA VAL A 254 -8.99 65.43 56.44
C VAL A 254 -7.66 65.99 56.93
N GLU A 255 -6.53 65.56 56.36
CA GLU A 255 -5.22 66.18 56.61
C GLU A 255 -5.17 67.65 56.15
N ASP A 256 -5.73 67.95 54.97
CA ASP A 256 -5.82 69.32 54.45
C ASP A 256 -6.69 70.21 55.36
N LEU A 257 -7.79 69.68 55.91
CA LEU A 257 -8.62 70.36 56.90
C LEU A 257 -7.90 70.56 58.24
N ALA A 258 -7.12 69.58 58.69
CA ALA A 258 -6.31 69.70 59.90
C ALA A 258 -5.21 70.76 59.72
N ALA A 259 -4.56 70.80 58.55
CA ALA A 259 -3.59 71.83 58.19
C ALA A 259 -4.23 73.22 58.11
N TYR A 260 -5.45 73.32 57.56
CA TYR A 260 -6.21 74.58 57.54
C TYR A 260 -6.54 75.04 58.96
N ARG A 261 -6.99 74.14 59.85
CA ARG A 261 -7.20 74.46 61.27
C ARG A 261 -5.92 74.94 61.96
N ALA A 262 -4.77 74.30 61.70
CA ALA A 262 -3.49 74.74 62.22
C ALA A 262 -3.14 76.16 61.76
N ALA A 263 -3.36 76.48 60.48
CA ALA A 263 -3.13 77.82 59.92
C ALA A 263 -4.05 78.89 60.54
N LEU A 264 -5.30 78.55 60.88
CA LEU A 264 -6.20 79.45 61.62
C LEU A 264 -5.67 79.74 63.03
N HIS A 265 -5.09 78.73 63.70
CA HIS A 265 -4.49 78.88 65.03
C HIS A 265 -3.33 79.89 65.03
N GLU A 266 -2.52 79.96 63.97
CA GLU A 266 -1.43 80.95 63.86
C GLU A 266 -1.94 82.40 63.90
N ARG A 267 -3.21 82.63 63.54
CA ARG A 267 -3.88 83.93 63.52
C ARG A 267 -4.86 84.13 64.67
N ARG A 268 -4.82 83.27 65.70
CA ARG A 268 -5.77 83.28 66.83
C ARG A 268 -5.88 84.62 67.57
N GLU A 269 -4.82 85.42 67.60
CA GLU A 269 -4.85 86.75 68.24
C GLU A 269 -5.82 87.71 67.55
N THR A 270 -6.04 87.51 66.24
CA THR A 270 -6.99 88.29 65.44
C THR A 270 -8.33 87.58 65.28
N LEU A 271 -8.33 86.29 64.96
CA LEU A 271 -9.55 85.52 64.68
C LEU A 271 -10.31 85.13 65.96
N GLY A 272 -9.60 84.99 67.08
CA GLY A 272 -10.16 84.64 68.38
C GLY A 272 -10.96 85.73 69.07
N LEU A 273 -10.96 86.96 68.52
CA LEU A 273 -11.69 88.11 69.07
C LEU A 273 -13.21 88.03 68.86
N GLY A 274 -13.70 87.05 68.10
CA GLY A 274 -15.14 86.79 67.93
C GLY A 274 -15.83 87.68 66.89
N SER A 275 -15.09 88.23 65.91
CA SER A 275 -15.66 89.14 64.90
C SER A 275 -16.64 88.48 63.92
N TYR A 276 -16.46 87.19 63.63
CA TYR A 276 -17.37 86.40 62.78
C TYR A 276 -18.42 85.66 63.62
N TRP A 277 -17.97 84.91 64.62
CA TRP A 277 -18.81 84.18 65.56
C TRP A 277 -18.20 84.34 66.96
N ASN A 278 -19.00 84.77 67.94
CA ASN A 278 -18.53 85.10 69.29
C ASN A 278 -19.07 84.12 70.33
N ALA A 279 -18.21 83.24 70.84
CA ALA A 279 -18.52 82.24 71.84
C ALA A 279 -19.05 82.84 73.14
N GLY A 280 -18.58 84.03 73.54
CA GLY A 280 -19.04 84.71 74.76
C GLY A 280 -20.52 85.10 74.72
N GLU A 281 -21.11 85.21 73.52
CA GLU A 281 -22.53 85.55 73.31
C GLU A 281 -23.34 84.36 72.79
N LYS A 282 -22.71 83.48 72.00
CA LYS A 282 -23.37 82.39 71.27
C LYS A 282 -23.42 81.08 72.05
N LEU A 283 -22.58 80.90 73.07
CA LEU A 283 -22.63 79.71 73.92
C LEU A 283 -23.88 79.74 74.82
N ILE A 284 -24.62 78.65 74.79
CA ILE A 284 -25.85 78.45 75.56
C ILE A 284 -25.54 77.37 76.60
N PRO A 285 -25.60 77.69 77.92
CA PRO A 285 -25.49 76.67 78.96
C PRO A 285 -26.74 75.78 78.95
N LEU A 286 -26.54 74.46 79.04
CA LEU A 286 -27.62 73.51 79.21
C LEU A 286 -27.86 73.21 80.71
N PRO A 287 -29.05 72.75 81.10
CA PRO A 287 -29.38 72.48 82.51
C PRO A 287 -28.44 71.50 83.22
N SER A 288 -27.78 70.63 82.46
CA SER A 288 -26.87 69.59 82.93
C SER A 288 -25.39 70.01 82.97
N GLY A 289 -25.07 71.27 82.68
CA GLY A 289 -23.75 71.86 82.90
C GLY A 289 -22.82 71.89 81.69
N GLN A 290 -23.14 71.20 80.59
CA GLN A 290 -22.45 71.39 79.30
C GLN A 290 -22.90 72.68 78.60
N TYR A 291 -22.12 73.15 77.62
CA TYR A 291 -22.50 74.25 76.75
C TYR A 291 -22.68 73.78 75.30
N GLY A 292 -23.67 74.37 74.64
CA GLY A 292 -23.92 74.24 73.21
C GLY A 292 -24.07 75.58 72.51
N ASN A 293 -24.64 75.58 71.31
CA ASN A 293 -25.00 76.80 70.56
C ASN A 293 -26.35 76.60 69.83
N SER A 294 -26.83 77.65 69.17
CA SER A 294 -28.10 77.60 68.45
C SER A 294 -28.05 76.65 67.24
N GLY A 295 -29.09 75.85 67.03
CA GLY A 295 -29.28 75.07 65.79
C GLY A 295 -29.37 75.90 64.49
N ARG A 296 -29.41 77.24 64.56
CA ARG A 296 -29.34 78.14 63.40
C ARG A 296 -27.93 78.50 62.95
N ASP A 297 -26.92 78.24 63.78
CA ASP A 297 -25.53 78.46 63.40
C ASP A 297 -25.06 77.33 62.45
N VAL A 298 -23.94 77.53 61.73
CA VAL A 298 -23.45 76.58 60.70
C VAL A 298 -22.97 75.25 61.30
N SER A 299 -22.32 75.29 62.48
CA SER A 299 -21.81 74.13 63.20
C SER A 299 -22.43 73.99 64.59
N SER A 300 -22.46 72.76 65.11
CA SER A 300 -22.67 72.50 66.54
C SER A 300 -21.38 72.74 67.30
N VAL A 301 -21.51 73.30 68.49
CA VAL A 301 -20.44 73.38 69.49
C VAL A 301 -20.85 72.54 70.69
N PHE A 302 -19.89 71.83 71.27
CA PHE A 302 -20.06 71.12 72.53
C PHE A 302 -18.86 71.38 73.44
N VAL A 303 -19.13 71.96 74.61
CA VAL A 303 -18.15 72.09 75.70
C VAL A 303 -18.62 71.17 76.84
N PRO A 304 -17.84 70.14 77.22
CA PRO A 304 -18.20 69.24 78.31
C PRO A 304 -18.38 69.98 79.63
N SER A 305 -19.24 69.47 80.51
CA SER A 305 -19.45 69.99 81.88
C SER A 305 -18.18 69.93 82.75
N THR A 306 -17.20 69.11 82.35
CA THR A 306 -15.89 68.97 83.01
C THR A 306 -14.88 70.06 82.60
N VAL A 307 -15.18 70.86 81.57
CA VAL A 307 -14.30 71.91 81.03
C VAL A 307 -14.82 73.29 81.42
N ALA A 308 -13.99 74.08 82.11
CA ALA A 308 -14.33 75.46 82.44
C ALA A 308 -14.29 76.36 81.19
N VAL A 309 -15.35 77.16 80.96
CA VAL A 309 -15.40 78.13 79.87
C VAL A 309 -14.60 79.38 80.26
N ASP A 310 -13.30 79.37 79.96
CA ASP A 310 -12.38 80.50 80.15
C ASP A 310 -12.04 81.21 78.82
N GLU A 311 -11.21 82.26 78.88
CA GLU A 311 -10.79 83.02 77.69
C GLU A 311 -10.10 82.13 76.63
N THR A 312 -9.43 81.05 77.04
CA THR A 312 -8.75 80.16 76.09
C THR A 312 -9.74 79.24 75.36
N VAL A 313 -10.81 78.79 76.02
CA VAL A 313 -11.92 78.07 75.38
C VAL A 313 -12.68 79.01 74.43
N ILE A 314 -12.99 80.23 74.87
CA ILE A 314 -13.68 81.25 74.05
C ILE A 314 -12.87 81.59 72.81
N ASN A 315 -11.58 81.88 72.95
CA ASN A 315 -10.69 82.21 71.83
C ASN A 315 -10.53 81.03 70.85
N GLY A 316 -10.36 79.81 71.37
CA GLY A 316 -10.27 78.59 70.55
C GLY A 316 -11.55 78.30 69.76
N LEU A 317 -12.72 78.50 70.37
CA LEU A 317 -14.01 78.37 69.70
C LEU A 317 -14.21 79.47 68.63
N ASN A 318 -13.87 80.72 68.94
CA ASN A 318 -13.93 81.81 67.96
C ASN A 318 -13.01 81.57 66.76
N THR A 319 -11.79 81.09 67.01
CA THR A 319 -10.82 80.79 65.95
C THR A 319 -11.27 79.61 65.08
N SER A 320 -11.76 78.52 65.70
CA SER A 320 -12.26 77.34 64.96
C SER A 320 -13.56 77.61 64.19
N ALA A 321 -14.33 78.66 64.51
CA ALA A 321 -15.54 79.02 63.77
C ALA A 321 -15.26 79.33 62.29
N TYR A 322 -14.04 79.74 61.93
CA TYR A 322 -13.65 79.97 60.54
C TYR A 322 -13.55 78.69 59.69
N LEU A 323 -13.70 77.51 60.30
CA LEU A 323 -13.92 76.25 59.59
C LEU A 323 -15.30 76.21 58.89
N ASP A 324 -16.25 77.06 59.31
CA ASP A 324 -17.58 77.20 58.69
C ASP A 324 -17.51 77.56 57.20
N PHE A 325 -16.42 78.17 56.75
CA PHE A 325 -16.23 78.55 55.35
C PHE A 325 -15.74 77.42 54.45
N THR A 326 -15.29 76.30 55.02
CA THR A 326 -14.63 75.22 54.27
C THR A 326 -15.31 73.87 54.48
N ILE A 327 -15.61 73.50 55.73
CA ILE A 327 -16.14 72.16 56.04
C ILE A 327 -17.50 71.87 55.37
N PRO A 328 -18.49 72.78 55.33
CA PRO A 328 -19.75 72.52 54.65
C PRO A 328 -19.60 72.20 53.16
N TYR A 329 -18.58 72.77 52.50
CA TYR A 329 -18.28 72.46 51.10
C TYR A 329 -17.79 71.01 50.93
N HIS A 330 -16.88 70.55 51.80
CA HIS A 330 -16.40 69.17 51.78
C HIS A 330 -17.52 68.15 52.04
N LEU A 331 -18.44 68.45 52.96
CA LEU A 331 -19.63 67.62 53.21
C LEU A 331 -20.55 67.57 51.98
N ALA A 332 -20.73 68.69 51.27
CA ALA A 332 -21.56 68.74 50.06
C ALA A 332 -20.93 68.01 48.87
N GLU A 333 -19.61 68.07 48.71
CA GLU A 333 -18.88 67.36 47.63
C GLU A 333 -18.76 65.86 47.89
N ASN A 334 -18.75 65.43 49.15
CA ASN A 334 -18.52 64.04 49.52
C ASN A 334 -19.73 63.53 50.33
N PRO A 335 -20.81 63.07 49.68
CA PRO A 335 -22.00 62.55 50.36
C PRO A 335 -21.73 61.30 51.20
N SER A 336 -20.57 60.66 51.03
CA SER A 336 -20.11 59.54 51.87
C SER A 336 -19.72 59.97 53.29
N ILE A 337 -19.54 61.28 53.53
CA ILE A 337 -19.19 61.82 54.84
C ILE A 337 -20.47 62.07 55.62
N LEU A 338 -20.61 61.39 56.75
CA LEU A 338 -21.68 61.66 57.68
C LEU A 338 -21.44 62.97 58.41
N ALA A 339 -20.22 63.17 58.90
CA ALA A 339 -19.85 64.34 59.67
C ALA A 339 -18.35 64.64 59.61
N ILE A 340 -18.02 65.90 59.81
CA ILE A 340 -16.64 66.37 60.03
C ILE A 340 -16.63 67.17 61.32
N TYR A 341 -15.66 66.93 62.19
CA TYR A 341 -15.56 67.62 63.46
C TYR A 341 -14.12 67.86 63.89
N ALA A 342 -13.94 68.95 64.62
CA ALA A 342 -12.69 69.33 65.24
C ALA A 342 -12.82 69.15 66.75
N VAL A 343 -11.88 68.41 67.34
CA VAL A 343 -11.80 68.21 68.80
C VAL A 343 -10.50 68.84 69.28
N ASP A 344 -10.54 69.63 70.35
CA ASP A 344 -9.32 70.19 70.95
C ASP A 344 -8.69 69.26 72.00
N ALA A 345 -7.55 69.66 72.57
CA ALA A 345 -6.86 68.91 73.63
C ALA A 345 -7.67 68.75 74.94
N ARG A 346 -8.78 69.49 75.10
CA ARG A 346 -9.65 69.49 76.29
C ARG A 346 -10.96 68.74 76.05
N GLY A 347 -11.19 68.22 74.84
CA GLY A 347 -12.44 67.55 74.47
C GLY A 347 -13.54 68.50 74.00
N VAL A 348 -13.24 69.78 73.73
CA VAL A 348 -14.20 70.72 73.13
C VAL A 348 -14.37 70.38 71.66
N ILE A 349 -15.63 70.29 71.21
CA ILE A 349 -15.98 69.83 69.87
C ILE A 349 -16.64 70.96 69.08
N ARG A 350 -16.20 71.14 67.83
CA ARG A 350 -16.97 71.83 66.78
C ARG A 350 -17.32 70.81 65.70
N TYR A 351 -18.62 70.64 65.42
CA TYR A 351 -19.15 69.53 64.63
C TYR A 351 -20.02 70.03 63.48
N TYR A 352 -19.89 69.38 62.32
CA TYR A 352 -20.63 69.67 61.10
C TYR A 352 -21.28 68.39 60.56
N PRO A 353 -22.56 68.43 60.12
CA PRO A 353 -23.46 69.58 60.13
C PRO A 353 -23.95 69.94 61.54
N ASN A 354 -24.57 71.11 61.73
CA ASN A 354 -25.17 71.44 63.02
C ASN A 354 -26.37 70.54 63.31
N ILE A 355 -26.22 69.66 64.30
CA ILE A 355 -27.24 68.72 64.78
C ILE A 355 -27.63 69.01 66.24
N GLU A 356 -27.31 70.21 66.73
CA GLU A 356 -27.47 70.59 68.14
C GLU A 356 -26.78 69.59 69.08
N LEU A 357 -25.53 69.22 68.75
CA LEU A 357 -24.75 68.12 69.36
C LEU A 357 -24.81 68.08 70.90
N ALA A 358 -24.79 69.24 71.56
CA ALA A 358 -24.82 69.33 73.03
C ALA A 358 -26.09 68.75 73.68
N THR A 359 -27.17 68.61 72.91
CA THR A 359 -28.43 67.99 73.35
C THR A 359 -28.43 66.47 73.20
N LEU A 360 -27.54 65.92 72.37
CA LEU A 360 -27.45 64.50 72.04
C LEU A 360 -26.42 63.78 72.92
N LEU A 361 -25.32 64.46 73.26
CA LEU A 361 -24.22 63.87 74.03
C LEU A 361 -24.46 63.96 75.55
N PRO A 362 -23.93 62.99 76.32
CA PRO A 362 -23.85 63.10 77.78
C PRO A 362 -23.13 64.37 78.24
N PRO A 363 -23.50 64.97 79.39
CA PRO A 363 -22.88 66.20 79.88
C PRO A 363 -21.37 66.12 80.12
N ASP A 364 -20.87 64.94 80.48
CA ASP A 364 -19.48 64.64 80.79
C ASP A 364 -18.78 63.89 79.64
N PHE A 365 -19.36 63.89 78.44
CA PHE A 365 -18.79 63.20 77.28
C PHE A 365 -17.37 63.71 76.97
N ASP A 366 -16.40 62.80 76.98
CA ASP A 366 -15.01 63.07 76.64
C ASP A 366 -14.65 62.51 75.26
N ALA A 367 -14.51 63.41 74.29
CA ALA A 367 -14.08 63.05 72.94
C ALA A 367 -12.62 62.57 72.87
N THR A 368 -11.77 62.95 73.82
CA THR A 368 -10.36 62.55 73.86
C THR A 368 -10.18 61.08 74.23
N ASP A 369 -11.19 60.49 74.88
CA ASP A 369 -11.20 59.09 75.27
C ASP A 369 -11.61 58.13 74.14
N ARG A 370 -12.09 58.67 73.02
CA ARG A 370 -12.57 57.89 71.86
C ARG A 370 -11.40 57.30 71.07
N SER A 371 -11.67 56.17 70.40
CA SER A 371 -10.66 55.42 69.63
C SER A 371 -9.99 56.28 68.57
N TYR A 372 -10.77 57.04 67.78
CA TYR A 372 -10.26 57.93 66.74
C TYR A 372 -9.33 59.03 67.27
N TYR A 373 -9.55 59.49 68.51
CA TYR A 373 -8.69 60.49 69.13
C TYR A 373 -7.42 59.86 69.67
N LYS A 374 -7.54 58.78 70.45
CA LYS A 374 -6.41 58.08 71.06
C LYS A 374 -5.38 57.64 70.02
N ILE A 375 -5.81 57.00 68.94
CA ILE A 375 -4.89 56.51 67.90
C ILE A 375 -4.19 57.64 67.13
N THR A 376 -4.76 58.84 67.14
CA THR A 376 -4.27 60.01 66.40
C THR A 376 -3.45 60.93 67.29
N ALA A 377 -3.65 60.86 68.61
CA ALA A 377 -2.93 61.62 69.61
C ALA A 377 -1.44 61.21 69.68
N PRO A 378 -0.55 62.10 70.19
CA PRO A 378 0.91 61.90 70.11
C PRO A 378 1.43 60.58 70.69
N LEU A 379 0.74 60.00 71.68
CA LEU A 379 1.14 58.75 72.33
C LEU A 379 1.16 57.55 71.37
N PHE A 380 0.23 57.52 70.40
CA PHE A 380 0.08 56.40 69.46
C PHE A 380 0.38 56.79 68.00
N ASN A 381 0.74 58.06 67.76
CA ASN A 381 0.92 58.64 66.42
C ASN A 381 2.18 59.51 66.33
N SER A 382 3.35 58.93 66.61
CA SER A 382 4.63 59.65 66.62
C SER A 382 5.04 60.23 65.26
N ASP A 383 4.51 59.66 64.18
CA ASP A 383 4.68 60.07 62.78
C ASP A 383 3.72 61.19 62.34
N ARG A 384 2.76 61.59 63.19
CA ARG A 384 1.83 62.71 62.97
C ARG A 384 0.99 62.61 61.69
N ILE A 385 0.65 61.39 61.26
CA ILE A 385 -0.16 61.14 60.05
C ILE A 385 -1.64 60.95 60.39
N ALA A 386 -2.53 61.02 59.39
CA ALA A 386 -3.91 60.61 59.60
C ALA A 386 -4.02 59.11 59.93
N ARG A 387 -4.96 58.76 60.82
CA ARG A 387 -5.21 57.39 61.27
C ARG A 387 -6.68 57.03 61.09
N TRP A 388 -6.91 55.81 60.62
CA TRP A 388 -8.23 55.21 60.54
C TRP A 388 -8.56 54.46 61.83
N ALA A 389 -9.66 54.84 62.45
CA ALA A 389 -10.21 54.15 63.60
C ALA A 389 -10.96 52.89 63.17
N ILE A 390 -10.98 51.92 64.08
CA ILE A 390 -11.83 50.74 63.96
C ILE A 390 -13.29 51.17 63.92
N PRO A 391 -14.20 50.43 63.26
CA PRO A 391 -15.61 50.79 63.25
C PRO A 391 -16.17 50.91 64.67
N TYR A 392 -17.04 51.89 64.91
CA TYR A 392 -17.72 52.07 66.19
C TYR A 392 -19.11 52.69 65.99
N VAL A 393 -19.97 52.61 67.02
CA VAL A 393 -21.28 53.27 67.00
C VAL A 393 -21.10 54.75 67.33
N ASP A 394 -21.49 55.60 66.39
CA ASP A 394 -21.44 57.05 66.54
C ASP A 394 -22.30 57.51 67.73
N ALA A 395 -21.69 58.31 68.61
CA ALA A 395 -22.33 58.84 69.81
C ALA A 395 -23.40 59.90 69.50
N ALA A 396 -23.36 60.50 68.31
CA ALA A 396 -24.36 61.46 67.83
C ALA A 396 -25.57 60.79 67.15
N GLY A 397 -25.62 59.46 67.08
CA GLY A 397 -26.75 58.71 66.52
C GLY A 397 -26.64 58.37 65.03
N GLY A 398 -25.46 58.52 64.42
CA GLY A 398 -25.17 58.20 63.02
C GLY A 398 -25.14 56.71 62.63
N GLY A 399 -25.30 55.81 63.61
CA GLY A 399 -25.13 54.36 63.42
C GLY A 399 -23.67 53.94 63.41
N LEU A 400 -23.33 52.87 62.69
CA LEU A 400 -21.95 52.39 62.62
C LEU A 400 -21.12 53.21 61.64
N VAL A 401 -19.97 53.73 62.11
CA VAL A 401 -19.09 54.58 61.33
C VAL A 401 -17.64 54.10 61.38
N VAL A 402 -16.87 54.47 60.36
CA VAL A 402 -15.40 54.39 60.35
C VAL A 402 -14.88 55.80 60.23
N THR A 403 -13.93 56.15 61.08
CA THR A 403 -13.45 57.54 61.20
C THR A 403 -12.00 57.64 60.79
N VAL A 404 -11.69 58.60 59.95
CA VAL A 404 -10.31 59.06 59.79
C VAL A 404 -10.12 60.31 60.64
N ALA A 405 -9.00 60.37 61.35
CA ALA A 405 -8.63 61.52 62.15
C ALA A 405 -7.20 61.93 61.84
N SER A 406 -6.99 63.23 61.65
CA SER A 406 -5.69 63.85 61.43
C SER A 406 -5.31 64.74 62.61
N PRO A 407 -4.08 64.64 63.12
CA PRO A 407 -3.65 65.44 64.26
C PRO A 407 -3.36 66.89 63.85
N VAL A 408 -3.73 67.83 64.69
CA VAL A 408 -3.49 69.26 64.50
C VAL A 408 -2.36 69.68 65.41
N TYR A 409 -1.27 70.17 64.82
CA TYR A 409 -0.12 70.70 65.54
C TYR A 409 0.10 72.16 65.20
N TYR A 410 0.47 72.94 66.21
CA TYR A 410 1.03 74.28 66.06
C TYR A 410 2.50 74.24 66.51
N GLY A 411 3.42 74.25 65.54
CA GLY A 411 4.82 73.88 65.78
C GLY A 411 4.93 72.44 66.28
N ASP A 412 5.40 72.26 67.52
CA ASP A 412 5.48 70.95 68.19
C ASP A 412 4.38 70.70 69.23
N VAL A 413 3.45 71.65 69.39
CA VAL A 413 2.35 71.55 70.35
C VAL A 413 1.13 70.92 69.69
N PHE A 414 0.61 69.86 70.28
CA PHE A 414 -0.63 69.21 69.85
C PHE A 414 -1.85 70.02 70.32
N ASP A 415 -2.69 70.46 69.39
CA ASP A 415 -3.90 71.28 69.63
C ASP A 415 -5.19 70.45 69.56
N GLY A 416 -5.09 69.18 69.17
CA GLY A 416 -6.21 68.25 69.03
C GLY A 416 -6.25 67.61 67.64
N ILE A 417 -7.44 67.30 67.14
CA ILE A 417 -7.63 66.59 65.86
C ILE A 417 -8.70 67.24 64.98
N VAL A 418 -8.66 66.96 63.70
CA VAL A 418 -9.82 67.03 62.81
C VAL A 418 -10.16 65.62 62.37
N ALA A 419 -11.43 65.24 62.43
CA ALA A 419 -11.89 63.90 62.09
C ALA A 419 -13.10 63.97 61.17
N ALA A 420 -13.29 62.91 60.38
CA ALA A 420 -14.45 62.73 59.53
C ALA A 420 -14.97 61.31 59.63
N ASP A 421 -16.29 61.19 59.81
CA ASP A 421 -16.99 59.92 59.96
C ASP A 421 -17.59 59.52 58.61
N ILE A 422 -17.32 58.27 58.20
CA ILE A 422 -17.97 57.63 57.06
C ILE A 422 -18.91 56.57 57.59
N GLN A 423 -20.16 56.59 57.14
CA GLN A 423 -21.12 55.55 57.52
C GLN A 423 -20.69 54.22 56.90
N LEU A 424 -20.60 53.16 57.72
CA LEU A 424 -20.14 51.85 57.23
C LEU A 424 -21.06 51.30 56.14
N ALA A 425 -22.37 51.59 56.20
CA ALA A 425 -23.35 51.20 55.18
C ALA A 425 -22.91 51.59 53.75
N ILE A 426 -22.30 52.77 53.58
CA ILE A 426 -21.84 53.28 52.28
C ILE A 426 -20.65 52.45 51.77
N ILE A 427 -19.73 52.12 52.67
CA ILE A 427 -18.60 51.23 52.38
C ILE A 427 -19.12 49.82 52.02
N THR A 428 -20.13 49.31 52.75
CA THR A 428 -20.72 48.00 52.47
C THR A 428 -21.43 47.95 51.13
N GLU A 429 -22.12 49.02 50.72
CA GLU A 429 -22.82 49.09 49.43
C GLU A 429 -21.82 49.00 48.27
N GLN A 430 -20.74 49.79 48.32
CA GLN A 430 -19.69 49.76 47.30
C GLN A 430 -18.99 48.39 47.22
N LEU A 431 -18.67 47.80 48.37
CA LEU A 431 -18.01 46.49 48.42
C LEU A 431 -18.94 45.34 48.00
N SER A 432 -20.26 45.48 48.20
CA SER A 432 -21.25 44.48 47.77
C SER A 432 -21.42 44.37 46.26
N ALA A 433 -21.02 45.41 45.52
CA ALA A 433 -21.02 45.39 44.06
C ALA A 433 -19.85 44.56 43.48
N ILE A 434 -18.86 44.18 44.29
CA ILE A 434 -17.72 43.38 43.85
C ILE A 434 -18.13 41.91 43.80
N THR A 435 -18.49 41.43 42.61
CA THR A 435 -18.82 40.02 42.34
C THR A 435 -17.79 39.38 41.42
N VAL A 436 -17.61 38.06 41.57
CA VAL A 436 -16.70 37.26 40.73
C VAL A 436 -17.41 35.97 40.33
N GLY A 437 -17.62 35.75 39.04
CA GLY A 437 -18.51 34.68 38.57
C GLY A 437 -19.97 34.99 38.89
N GLU A 438 -20.77 33.95 39.14
CA GLU A 438 -22.20 34.11 39.49
C GLU A 438 -22.43 34.20 40.98
N SER A 439 -21.67 33.45 41.79
CA SER A 439 -21.85 33.38 43.25
C SER A 439 -20.66 33.87 44.08
N GLY A 440 -19.56 34.26 43.44
CA GLY A 440 -18.39 34.79 44.13
C GLY A 440 -18.56 36.22 44.63
N TYR A 441 -17.87 36.54 45.71
CA TYR A 441 -18.09 37.76 46.50
C TYR A 441 -16.79 38.28 47.15
N ALA A 442 -16.81 39.55 47.55
CA ALA A 442 -15.75 40.17 48.33
C ALA A 442 -16.08 40.25 49.82
N PHE A 443 -15.06 40.30 50.68
CA PHE A 443 -15.16 40.66 52.08
C PHE A 443 -13.92 41.45 52.51
N VAL A 444 -14.04 42.26 53.58
CA VAL A 444 -12.94 43.11 54.08
C VAL A 444 -12.80 42.94 55.58
N VAL A 445 -11.55 42.82 56.02
CA VAL A 445 -11.19 42.71 57.44
C VAL A 445 -10.06 43.64 57.81
N ASP A 446 -9.96 44.00 59.08
CA ASP A 446 -8.88 44.84 59.56
C ASP A 446 -7.58 44.07 59.91
N GLY A 447 -6.55 44.79 60.36
CA GLY A 447 -5.27 44.24 60.82
C GLY A 447 -5.33 43.39 62.10
N ALA A 448 -6.51 43.17 62.69
CA ALA A 448 -6.76 42.18 63.74
C ALA A 448 -7.70 41.04 63.27
N GLY A 449 -8.11 41.06 62.00
CA GLY A 449 -9.05 40.12 61.39
C GLY A 449 -10.51 40.37 61.79
N ARG A 450 -10.83 41.57 62.30
CA ARG A 450 -12.21 41.97 62.61
C ARG A 450 -12.96 42.37 61.36
N LEU A 451 -14.27 42.17 61.36
CA LEU A 451 -15.11 42.42 60.21
C LEU A 451 -15.23 43.92 59.93
N ILE A 452 -14.89 44.33 58.71
CA ILE A 452 -15.25 45.64 58.14
C ILE A 452 -16.45 45.47 57.21
N TYR A 453 -16.42 44.44 56.36
CA TYR A 453 -17.52 44.08 55.47
C TYR A 453 -17.55 42.57 55.25
N MET A 454 -18.74 41.96 55.32
CA MET A 454 -18.94 40.55 55.02
C MET A 454 -20.36 40.29 54.50
N PRO A 455 -20.50 39.66 53.31
CA PRO A 455 -21.80 39.28 52.78
C PRO A 455 -22.31 37.97 53.44
N PRO A 456 -23.61 37.64 53.29
CA PRO A 456 -24.21 36.43 53.87
C PRO A 456 -23.44 35.13 53.63
N ALA A 457 -22.94 34.92 52.40
CA ALA A 457 -22.16 33.75 52.04
C ALA A 457 -20.80 33.68 52.76
N GLY A 458 -20.22 34.84 53.10
CA GLY A 458 -18.98 34.94 53.87
C GLY A 458 -19.14 34.46 55.31
N TYR A 459 -20.27 34.74 55.95
CA TYR A 459 -20.52 34.23 57.32
C TYR A 459 -20.53 32.70 57.35
N ALA A 460 -21.17 32.06 56.36
CA ALA A 460 -21.19 30.61 56.24
C ALA A 460 -19.77 30.03 56.07
N LEU A 461 -18.92 30.70 55.30
CA LEU A 461 -17.52 30.29 55.07
C LEU A 461 -16.70 30.22 56.36
N PHE A 462 -16.90 31.18 57.27
CA PHE A 462 -16.21 31.23 58.56
C PHE A 462 -16.99 30.56 59.71
N GLY A 463 -18.17 29.99 59.44
CA GLY A 463 -19.04 29.38 60.45
C GLY A 463 -19.58 30.40 61.46
N ILE A 464 -19.86 31.62 61.01
CA ILE A 464 -20.42 32.71 61.81
C ILE A 464 -21.95 32.70 61.63
N ASP A 465 -22.69 32.77 62.72
CA ASP A 465 -24.14 32.95 62.70
C ASP A 465 -24.47 34.45 62.66
N PRO A 466 -25.00 35.00 61.54
CA PRO A 466 -25.28 36.42 61.43
C PRO A 466 -26.35 36.90 62.43
N GLY A 467 -27.21 36.02 62.95
CA GLY A 467 -28.20 36.38 63.97
C GLY A 467 -27.61 36.77 65.33
N GLN A 468 -26.32 36.48 65.55
CA GLN A 468 -25.59 36.84 66.78
C GLN A 468 -24.81 38.16 66.64
N LEU A 469 -24.80 38.76 65.45
CA LEU A 469 -24.13 40.03 65.17
C LEU A 469 -25.13 41.17 65.42
N THR A 470 -24.99 41.86 66.55
CA THR A 470 -25.66 43.15 66.76
C THR A 470 -24.81 44.27 66.16
N ASP A 471 -25.39 45.42 65.82
CA ASP A 471 -24.63 46.57 65.33
C ASP A 471 -23.50 46.97 66.32
N GLU A 472 -23.73 46.83 67.62
CA GLU A 472 -22.73 47.13 68.66
C GLU A 472 -21.57 46.13 68.75
N ASP A 473 -21.77 44.89 68.30
CA ASP A 473 -20.78 43.82 68.38
C ASP A 473 -20.16 43.45 67.02
N TYR A 474 -20.75 43.89 65.90
CA TYR A 474 -20.35 43.57 64.53
C TYR A 474 -18.83 43.64 64.31
N TYR A 475 -18.21 44.75 64.70
CA TYR A 475 -16.79 45.03 64.53
C TYR A 475 -15.89 44.38 65.60
N LYS A 476 -16.46 43.73 66.61
CA LYS A 476 -15.70 42.95 67.62
C LYS A 476 -15.46 41.52 67.16
N TYR A 477 -16.26 41.01 66.21
CA TYR A 477 -16.10 39.66 65.68
C TYR A 477 -14.87 39.58 64.78
N SER A 478 -13.95 38.67 65.15
CA SER A 478 -12.75 38.36 64.36
C SER A 478 -12.89 37.01 63.69
N ILE A 479 -12.46 36.94 62.43
CA ILE A 479 -12.37 35.70 61.65
C ILE A 479 -11.10 34.90 61.96
N ARG A 480 -10.21 35.41 62.84
CA ARG A 480 -9.00 34.68 63.24
C ARG A 480 -9.38 33.40 63.99
N GLY A 481 -8.82 32.27 63.55
CA GLY A 481 -9.08 30.96 64.14
C GLY A 481 -10.47 30.38 63.82
N LYS A 482 -11.20 30.97 62.87
CA LYS A 482 -12.51 30.50 62.38
C LYS A 482 -12.39 29.81 61.02
N GLY A 483 -13.34 28.95 60.70
CA GLY A 483 -13.33 28.15 59.47
C GLY A 483 -12.31 27.00 59.45
N SER A 484 -12.05 26.44 58.27
CA SER A 484 -11.11 25.31 58.08
C SER A 484 -9.66 25.68 58.39
N GLN A 485 -8.79 24.67 58.56
CA GLN A 485 -7.37 24.90 58.87
C GLN A 485 -6.66 25.69 57.75
N GLU A 486 -7.01 25.42 56.50
CA GLU A 486 -6.50 26.13 55.32
C GLU A 486 -6.96 27.59 55.33
N LEU A 487 -8.25 27.82 55.61
CA LEU A 487 -8.85 29.15 55.69
C LEU A 487 -8.20 30.01 56.79
N GLN A 488 -7.90 29.42 57.96
CA GLN A 488 -7.17 30.11 59.03
C GLN A 488 -5.76 30.56 58.59
N GLY A 489 -5.11 29.77 57.73
CA GLY A 489 -3.84 30.13 57.10
C GLY A 489 -3.96 31.36 56.19
N PHE A 490 -5.02 31.44 55.39
CA PHE A 490 -5.32 32.63 54.57
C PHE A 490 -5.58 33.86 55.43
N THR A 491 -6.48 33.75 56.42
CA THR A 491 -6.78 34.84 57.36
C THR A 491 -5.52 35.37 58.04
N SER A 492 -4.61 34.49 58.47
CA SER A 492 -3.36 34.93 59.13
C SER A 492 -2.46 35.74 58.19
N ARG A 493 -2.39 35.38 56.90
CA ARG A 493 -1.63 36.13 55.88
C ARG A 493 -2.30 37.43 55.49
N MET A 494 -3.64 37.44 55.39
CA MET A 494 -4.42 38.66 55.16
C MET A 494 -4.19 39.68 56.26
N VAL A 495 -4.27 39.26 57.52
CA VAL A 495 -4.08 40.12 58.70
C VAL A 495 -2.63 40.64 58.80
N ALA A 496 -1.66 39.88 58.29
CA ALA A 496 -0.27 40.31 58.21
C ALA A 496 0.01 41.29 57.04
N GLY A 497 -1.01 41.72 56.29
CA GLY A 497 -0.85 42.61 55.13
C GLY A 497 -0.26 41.92 53.90
N GLY A 498 -0.37 40.58 53.81
CA GLY A 498 0.08 39.81 52.67
C GLY A 498 -0.91 39.84 51.50
N LYS A 499 -0.45 39.34 50.35
CA LYS A 499 -1.28 39.04 49.19
C LYS A 499 -1.11 37.59 48.75
N GLY A 500 -2.11 37.01 48.11
CA GLY A 500 -1.97 35.70 47.51
C GLY A 500 -3.29 35.04 47.12
N LEU A 501 -3.16 33.82 46.63
CA LEU A 501 -4.26 32.98 46.18
C LEU A 501 -4.10 31.59 46.78
N GLY A 502 -5.22 30.91 47.00
CA GLY A 502 -5.24 29.47 46.99
C GLY A 502 -6.66 28.93 46.97
N THR A 503 -6.79 27.64 47.22
CA THR A 503 -8.04 26.91 47.04
C THR A 503 -8.41 26.19 48.32
N ILE A 504 -9.69 26.25 48.69
CA ILE A 504 -10.25 25.50 49.82
C ILE A 504 -11.54 24.79 49.41
N PRO A 505 -11.85 23.61 49.97
CA PRO A 505 -13.12 22.95 49.73
C PRO A 505 -14.23 23.60 50.58
N VAL A 506 -15.28 24.10 49.92
CA VAL A 506 -16.47 24.68 50.58
C VAL A 506 -17.70 23.87 50.15
N ASN A 507 -18.38 23.21 51.09
CA ASN A 507 -19.53 22.33 50.81
C ASN A 507 -19.26 21.25 49.73
N GLY A 508 -18.01 20.76 49.64
CA GLY A 508 -17.60 19.77 48.63
C GLY A 508 -17.23 20.34 47.27
N VAL A 509 -17.21 21.68 47.12
CA VAL A 509 -16.78 22.38 45.90
C VAL A 509 -15.47 23.13 46.17
N ASP A 510 -14.46 22.87 45.36
CA ASP A 510 -13.21 23.64 45.43
C ASP A 510 -13.48 25.12 45.10
N THR A 511 -12.99 26.01 45.96
CA THR A 511 -13.28 27.44 45.93
C THR A 511 -11.98 28.22 46.07
N TYR A 512 -11.75 29.16 45.15
CA TYR A 512 -10.61 30.06 45.21
C TYR A 512 -10.82 31.15 46.26
N ILE A 513 -9.74 31.48 46.97
CA ILE A 513 -9.63 32.64 47.85
C ILE A 513 -8.41 33.44 47.41
N SER A 514 -8.67 34.64 46.88
CA SER A 514 -7.65 35.62 46.52
C SER A 514 -7.70 36.79 47.49
N TYR A 515 -6.57 37.36 47.89
CA TYR A 515 -6.57 38.48 48.83
C TYR A 515 -5.43 39.45 48.58
N ALA A 516 -5.68 40.71 48.91
CA ALA A 516 -4.73 41.81 48.79
C ALA A 516 -4.93 42.86 49.91
N PRO A 517 -3.85 43.53 50.36
CA PRO A 517 -3.92 44.54 51.41
C PRO A 517 -4.43 45.89 50.87
N ILE A 518 -5.03 46.69 51.76
CA ILE A 518 -5.41 48.09 51.57
C ILE A 518 -4.49 48.92 52.49
N PRO A 519 -3.33 49.41 51.98
CA PRO A 519 -2.28 49.97 52.83
C PRO A 519 -2.68 51.20 53.65
N SER A 520 -3.54 52.08 53.12
CA SER A 520 -3.95 53.33 53.78
C SER A 520 -4.72 53.12 55.09
N THR A 521 -5.43 52.00 55.24
CA THR A 521 -6.19 51.65 56.44
C THR A 521 -5.57 50.52 57.24
N GLY A 522 -4.70 49.72 56.61
CA GLY A 522 -4.22 48.45 57.18
C GLY A 522 -5.28 47.33 57.10
N TYR A 523 -6.30 47.49 56.26
CA TYR A 523 -7.31 46.45 56.00
C TYR A 523 -6.82 45.47 54.93
N SER A 524 -7.51 44.36 54.77
CA SER A 524 -7.28 43.38 53.71
C SER A 524 -8.59 42.96 53.08
N LEU A 525 -8.61 42.96 51.75
CA LEU A 525 -9.74 42.53 50.92
C LEU A 525 -9.52 41.08 50.50
N GLY A 526 -10.55 40.26 50.65
CA GLY A 526 -10.60 38.88 50.17
C GLY A 526 -11.70 38.71 49.13
N LEU A 527 -11.39 38.01 48.03
CA LEU A 527 -12.32 37.56 47.00
C LEU A 527 -12.47 36.04 47.10
N VAL A 528 -13.71 35.58 47.04
CA VAL A 528 -14.07 34.15 47.10
C VAL A 528 -14.83 33.79 45.84
N ALA A 529 -14.40 32.77 45.10
CA ALA A 529 -15.06 32.34 43.86
C ALA A 529 -14.98 30.81 43.66
N PRO A 530 -16.09 30.09 43.36
CA PRO A 530 -16.05 28.66 43.10
C PRO A 530 -15.24 28.30 41.86
N VAL A 531 -14.37 27.29 41.96
CA VAL A 531 -13.55 26.82 40.82
C VAL A 531 -14.43 26.34 39.67
N SER A 532 -15.56 25.70 39.99
CA SER A 532 -16.51 25.18 39.00
C SER A 532 -17.12 26.27 38.13
N GLU A 533 -17.36 27.48 38.67
CA GLU A 533 -17.92 28.60 37.89
C GLU A 533 -16.88 29.19 36.96
N MET A 534 -15.63 29.33 37.42
CA MET A 534 -14.52 29.82 36.60
C MET A 534 -14.17 28.87 35.44
N GLN A 535 -14.52 27.58 35.57
CA GLN A 535 -14.31 26.57 34.54
C GLN A 535 -15.58 26.23 33.74
N ALA A 536 -16.76 26.70 34.13
CA ALA A 536 -18.04 26.32 33.53
C ALA A 536 -18.11 26.65 32.03
N ALA A 537 -17.60 27.82 31.63
CA ALA A 537 -17.50 28.21 30.21
C ALA A 537 -16.63 27.23 29.39
N ILE A 538 -15.63 26.61 30.01
CA ILE A 538 -14.76 25.63 29.37
C ILE A 538 -15.35 24.23 29.39
N PHE A 539 -16.07 23.84 30.43
CA PHE A 539 -16.86 22.61 30.40
C PHE A 539 -17.91 22.67 29.28
N ALA A 540 -18.57 23.82 29.09
CA ALA A 540 -19.48 24.04 27.97
C ALA A 540 -18.75 23.97 26.61
N ALA A 541 -17.60 24.66 26.45
CA ALA A 541 -16.81 24.60 25.23
C ALA A 541 -16.25 23.19 24.94
N ARG A 542 -15.88 22.44 25.97
CA ARG A 542 -15.45 21.04 25.88
C ARG A 542 -16.61 20.15 25.43
N GLN A 543 -17.78 20.31 26.03
CA GLN A 543 -18.97 19.54 25.66
C GLN A 543 -19.38 19.83 24.22
N GLU A 544 -19.31 21.08 23.78
CA GLU A 544 -19.55 21.47 22.39
C GLU A 544 -18.50 20.85 21.46
N SER A 545 -17.21 20.90 21.83
CA SER A 545 -16.12 20.29 21.05
C SER A 545 -16.23 18.76 20.99
N GLU A 546 -16.67 18.10 22.06
CA GLU A 546 -16.89 16.65 22.11
C GLU A 546 -18.08 16.25 21.22
N LEU A 547 -19.16 17.03 21.23
CA LEU A 547 -20.31 16.84 20.34
C LEU A 547 -19.91 17.02 18.87
N GLN A 548 -19.23 18.12 18.51
CA GLN A 548 -18.73 18.35 17.15
C GLN A 548 -17.75 17.25 16.70
N THR A 549 -16.88 16.79 17.61
CA THR A 549 -15.96 15.69 17.35
C THR A 549 -16.71 14.41 17.06
N ARG A 550 -17.74 14.09 17.86
CA ARG A 550 -18.59 12.91 17.66
C ARG A 550 -19.33 12.95 16.33
N GLU A 551 -19.92 14.09 15.98
CA GLU A 551 -20.59 14.29 14.70
C GLU A 551 -19.62 14.14 13.52
N THR A 552 -18.42 14.71 13.63
CA THR A 552 -17.38 14.59 12.59
C THR A 552 -16.92 13.14 12.42
N ILE A 553 -16.75 12.39 13.51
CA ILE A 553 -16.43 10.96 13.48
C ILE A 553 -17.56 10.16 12.81
N GLN A 554 -18.81 10.43 13.18
CA GLN A 554 -19.98 9.76 12.58
C GLN A 554 -20.07 10.06 11.07
N ALA A 555 -19.87 11.31 10.66
CA ALA A 555 -19.86 11.70 9.24
C ALA A 555 -18.72 11.03 8.46
N ALA A 556 -17.50 11.01 9.02
CA ALA A 556 -16.36 10.35 8.41
C ALA A 556 -16.59 8.83 8.24
N LEU A 557 -17.13 8.16 9.26
CA LEU A 557 -17.47 6.74 9.19
C LEU A 557 -18.61 6.44 8.21
N ALA A 558 -19.63 7.29 8.16
CA ALA A 558 -20.70 7.18 7.16
C ALA A 558 -20.15 7.31 5.73
N LEU A 559 -19.26 8.28 5.50
CA LEU A 559 -18.59 8.47 4.21
C LEU A 559 -17.70 7.27 3.84
N LEU A 560 -16.93 6.74 4.78
CA LEU A 560 -16.11 5.54 4.58
C LEU A 560 -16.97 4.32 4.25
N THR A 561 -18.11 4.16 4.94
CA THR A 561 -19.06 3.08 4.69
C THR A 561 -19.69 3.22 3.29
N ALA A 562 -20.13 4.42 2.91
CA ALA A 562 -20.66 4.69 1.57
C ALA A 562 -19.61 4.44 0.48
N THR A 563 -18.37 4.87 0.70
CA THR A 563 -17.24 4.64 -0.21
C THR A 563 -16.94 3.16 -0.36
N PHE A 564 -16.97 2.40 0.74
CA PHE A 564 -16.76 0.96 0.73
C PHE A 564 -17.89 0.21 -0.01
N ILE A 565 -19.14 0.60 0.19
CA ILE A 565 -20.28 0.08 -0.57
C ILE A 565 -20.13 0.40 -2.06
N GLY A 566 -19.73 1.63 -2.40
CA GLY A 566 -19.43 2.03 -3.78
C GLY A 566 -18.33 1.16 -4.40
N ALA A 567 -17.22 0.96 -3.69
CA ALA A 567 -16.12 0.10 -4.10
C ALA A 567 -16.57 -1.37 -4.27
N LEU A 568 -17.47 -1.86 -3.42
CA LEU A 568 -18.07 -3.20 -3.55
C LEU A 568 -18.86 -3.33 -4.85
N PHE A 569 -19.71 -2.34 -5.17
CA PHE A 569 -20.47 -2.32 -6.42
C PHE A 569 -19.54 -2.29 -7.65
N VAL A 570 -18.52 -1.44 -7.63
CA VAL A 570 -17.51 -1.35 -8.70
C VAL A 570 -16.77 -2.68 -8.86
N SER A 571 -16.34 -3.32 -7.76
CA SER A 571 -15.67 -4.62 -7.77
C SER A 571 -16.52 -5.72 -8.42
N ILE A 572 -17.80 -5.80 -8.07
CA ILE A 572 -18.74 -6.77 -8.67
C ILE A 572 -18.94 -6.48 -10.16
N ALA A 573 -19.07 -5.20 -10.54
CA ALA A 573 -19.21 -4.80 -11.95
C ALA A 573 -17.97 -5.18 -12.76
N LEU A 574 -16.76 -4.88 -12.26
CA LEU A 574 -15.49 -5.21 -12.92
C LEU A 574 -15.30 -6.73 -13.05
N GLY A 575 -15.62 -7.48 -11.99
CA GLY A 575 -15.59 -8.94 -12.01
C GLY A 575 -16.51 -9.53 -13.08
N ARG A 576 -17.70 -8.94 -13.31
CA ARG A 576 -18.63 -9.35 -14.37
C ARG A 576 -18.14 -8.94 -15.76
N LEU A 577 -17.61 -7.72 -15.91
CA LEU A 577 -17.07 -7.20 -17.18
C LEU A 577 -15.97 -8.11 -17.74
N ILE A 578 -15.07 -8.61 -16.88
CA ILE A 578 -13.94 -9.46 -17.30
C ILE A 578 -14.35 -10.92 -17.48
N SER A 579 -15.14 -11.48 -16.55
CA SER A 579 -15.45 -12.93 -16.56
C SER A 579 -16.49 -13.34 -17.60
N SER A 580 -17.48 -12.50 -17.91
CA SER A 580 -18.59 -12.87 -18.80
C SER A 580 -18.13 -13.18 -20.24
N PRO A 581 -17.25 -12.36 -20.88
CA PRO A 581 -16.69 -12.67 -22.20
C PRO A 581 -15.95 -14.02 -22.22
N LEU A 582 -15.15 -14.30 -21.19
CA LEU A 582 -14.37 -15.54 -21.09
C LEU A 582 -15.26 -16.79 -20.94
N ILE A 583 -16.34 -16.68 -20.15
CA ILE A 583 -17.32 -17.76 -19.99
C ILE A 583 -18.07 -18.02 -21.30
N ASN A 584 -18.47 -16.96 -22.01
CA ASN A 584 -19.13 -17.09 -23.32
C ASN A 584 -18.20 -17.74 -24.35
N LEU A 585 -16.93 -17.33 -24.40
CA LEU A 585 -15.92 -17.94 -25.28
C LEU A 585 -15.72 -19.43 -24.96
N THR A 586 -15.61 -19.78 -23.67
CA THR A 586 -15.52 -21.17 -23.23
C THR A 586 -16.74 -22.00 -23.64
N ARG A 587 -17.95 -21.42 -23.54
CA ARG A 587 -19.20 -22.06 -23.97
C ARG A 587 -19.21 -22.29 -25.49
N THR A 588 -18.86 -21.28 -26.28
CA THR A 588 -18.75 -21.39 -27.74
C THR A 588 -17.73 -22.46 -28.14
N ALA A 589 -16.58 -22.51 -27.45
CA ALA A 589 -15.57 -23.53 -27.70
C ALA A 589 -16.08 -24.95 -27.46
N ASN A 590 -16.84 -25.16 -26.38
CA ASN A 590 -17.47 -26.46 -26.13
C ASN A 590 -18.55 -26.82 -27.18
N GLN A 591 -19.26 -25.83 -27.75
CA GLN A 591 -20.23 -26.06 -28.83
C GLN A 591 -19.54 -26.49 -30.14
N ILE A 592 -18.45 -25.81 -30.51
CA ILE A 592 -17.63 -26.17 -31.67
C ILE A 592 -17.01 -27.56 -31.48
N ALA A 593 -16.45 -27.84 -30.30
CA ALA A 593 -15.93 -29.17 -29.98
C ALA A 593 -17.02 -30.27 -30.00
N GLY A 594 -18.28 -29.90 -29.73
CA GLY A 594 -19.45 -30.77 -29.82
C GLY A 594 -19.99 -30.97 -31.24
N GLY A 595 -19.38 -30.37 -32.26
CA GLY A 595 -19.74 -30.54 -33.68
C GLY A 595 -20.51 -29.37 -34.30
N ASP A 596 -20.89 -28.34 -33.55
CA ASP A 596 -21.50 -27.13 -34.10
C ASP A 596 -20.43 -26.12 -34.51
N LEU A 597 -19.93 -26.26 -35.74
CA LEU A 597 -18.91 -25.38 -36.32
C LEU A 597 -19.45 -24.00 -36.72
N THR A 598 -20.75 -23.76 -36.57
CA THR A 598 -21.38 -22.45 -36.84
C THR A 598 -21.45 -21.56 -35.61
N ALA A 599 -21.24 -22.13 -34.41
CA ALA A 599 -21.20 -21.37 -33.17
C ALA A 599 -20.10 -20.28 -33.21
N ARG A 600 -20.44 -19.05 -32.84
CA ARG A 600 -19.52 -17.91 -32.77
C ARG A 600 -19.60 -17.26 -31.40
N SER A 601 -18.45 -16.79 -30.91
CA SER A 601 -18.36 -16.03 -29.67
C SER A 601 -18.71 -14.57 -29.94
N PHE A 602 -19.49 -13.94 -29.05
CA PHE A 602 -19.89 -12.55 -29.18
C PHE A 602 -18.70 -11.61 -28.91
N ILE A 603 -18.40 -10.71 -29.85
CA ILE A 603 -17.35 -9.71 -29.73
C ILE A 603 -17.97 -8.44 -29.16
N GLY A 604 -18.00 -8.34 -27.83
CA GLY A 604 -18.61 -7.21 -27.11
C GLY A 604 -17.62 -6.16 -26.60
N SER A 605 -16.31 -6.38 -26.78
CA SER A 605 -15.25 -5.47 -26.33
C SER A 605 -14.19 -5.32 -27.41
N GLU A 606 -13.43 -4.22 -27.36
CA GLU A 606 -12.25 -3.98 -28.21
C GLU A 606 -10.93 -4.32 -27.49
N ASP A 607 -11.00 -4.73 -26.23
CA ASP A 607 -9.85 -5.15 -25.42
C ASP A 607 -9.30 -6.53 -25.81
N GLU A 608 -8.42 -7.09 -24.96
CA GLU A 608 -7.82 -8.40 -25.15
C GLU A 608 -8.86 -9.53 -25.18
N THR A 609 -9.97 -9.42 -24.45
CA THR A 609 -11.06 -10.41 -24.48
C THR A 609 -11.80 -10.36 -25.82
N GLY A 610 -11.98 -9.16 -26.38
CA GLY A 610 -12.54 -8.95 -27.72
C GLY A 610 -11.66 -9.50 -28.82
N THR A 611 -10.35 -9.26 -28.73
CA THR A 611 -9.35 -9.78 -29.67
C THR A 611 -9.29 -11.31 -29.61
N LEU A 612 -9.31 -11.89 -28.41
CA LEU A 612 -9.37 -13.34 -28.23
C LEU A 612 -10.65 -13.94 -28.86
N ALA A 613 -11.80 -13.30 -28.70
CA ALA A 613 -13.05 -13.72 -29.35
C ALA A 613 -12.96 -13.66 -30.89
N LYS A 614 -12.34 -12.60 -31.44
CA LYS A 614 -12.08 -12.48 -32.90
C LYS A 614 -11.18 -13.60 -33.41
N SER A 615 -10.05 -13.84 -32.76
CA SER A 615 -9.12 -14.91 -33.13
C SER A 615 -9.76 -16.29 -33.02
N PHE A 616 -10.58 -16.50 -31.99
CA PHE A 616 -11.31 -17.75 -31.79
C PHE A 616 -12.35 -18.00 -32.90
N ASN A 617 -13.13 -16.98 -33.27
CA ASN A 617 -14.07 -17.08 -34.40
C ASN A 617 -13.35 -17.38 -35.73
N ALA A 618 -12.21 -16.73 -35.99
CA ALA A 618 -11.42 -16.99 -37.20
C ALA A 618 -10.86 -18.43 -37.27
N MET A 619 -10.53 -19.02 -36.11
CA MET A 619 -10.16 -20.44 -36.04
C MET A 619 -11.35 -21.34 -36.40
N ALA A 620 -12.54 -21.05 -35.86
CA ALA A 620 -13.75 -21.78 -36.17
C ALA A 620 -14.12 -21.73 -37.66
N ASP A 621 -13.97 -20.55 -38.30
CA ASP A 621 -14.19 -20.37 -39.73
C ASP A 621 -13.25 -21.24 -40.58
N ARG A 622 -11.94 -21.27 -40.24
CA ARG A 622 -10.96 -22.13 -40.93
C ARG A 622 -11.27 -23.61 -40.77
N LEU A 623 -11.72 -24.02 -39.58
CA LEU A 623 -12.09 -25.40 -39.31
C LEU A 623 -13.30 -25.82 -40.17
N ASN A 624 -14.30 -24.95 -40.29
CA ASN A 624 -15.48 -25.17 -41.12
C ASN A 624 -15.13 -25.25 -42.62
N GLN A 625 -14.27 -24.36 -43.11
CA GLN A 625 -13.79 -24.37 -44.50
C GLN A 625 -13.02 -25.65 -44.87
N THR A 626 -12.19 -26.14 -43.94
CA THR A 626 -11.38 -27.36 -44.17
C THR A 626 -12.26 -28.60 -44.29
N LEU A 627 -13.33 -28.69 -43.51
CA LEU A 627 -14.24 -29.83 -43.53
C LEU A 627 -15.15 -29.83 -44.77
N HIS A 628 -15.68 -28.68 -45.19
CA HIS A 628 -16.46 -28.58 -46.44
C HIS A 628 -15.62 -28.86 -47.69
N GLY A 629 -14.36 -28.42 -47.74
CA GLY A 629 -13.47 -28.72 -48.87
C GLY A 629 -13.11 -30.22 -49.02
N LEU A 630 -13.35 -31.03 -47.98
CA LEU A 630 -13.15 -32.48 -48.01
C LEU A 630 -14.36 -33.21 -48.62
N GLU A 631 -15.58 -32.67 -48.46
CA GLU A 631 -16.83 -33.27 -48.93
C GLU A 631 -17.01 -33.11 -50.45
N ASP A 632 -16.63 -31.95 -51.01
CA ASP A 632 -16.69 -31.70 -52.47
C ASP A 632 -15.71 -32.59 -53.26
N ARG A 633 -14.55 -32.92 -52.66
CA ARG A 633 -13.52 -33.77 -53.27
C ARG A 633 -13.87 -35.25 -53.37
N ILE A 634 -14.81 -35.73 -52.55
CA ILE A 634 -15.22 -37.14 -52.53
C ILE A 634 -16.23 -37.44 -53.65
N SER A 635 -17.07 -36.46 -54.00
CA SER A 635 -18.15 -36.65 -54.99
C SER A 635 -17.65 -36.62 -56.45
N GLU A 636 -16.67 -35.76 -56.75
CA GLU A 636 -16.12 -35.60 -58.10
C GLU A 636 -15.23 -36.79 -58.54
N ARG A 637 -14.55 -37.44 -57.58
CA ARG A 637 -13.56 -38.50 -57.87
C ARG A 637 -14.15 -39.87 -58.23
N THR A 638 -15.44 -40.08 -57.99
CA THR A 638 -16.08 -41.41 -58.11
C THR A 638 -16.48 -41.74 -59.56
N ASN A 639 -16.83 -40.75 -60.39
CA ASN A 639 -17.29 -40.97 -61.77
C ASN A 639 -16.16 -40.96 -62.82
N GLU A 640 -15.03 -40.30 -62.52
CA GLU A 640 -13.86 -40.24 -63.41
C GLU A 640 -13.03 -41.55 -63.37
N LEU A 641 -13.04 -42.25 -62.23
CA LEU A 641 -12.22 -43.45 -61.99
C LEU A 641 -12.56 -44.63 -62.91
N ASN A 642 -13.83 -44.80 -63.29
CA ASN A 642 -14.29 -45.98 -64.06
C ASN A 642 -13.93 -45.92 -65.55
N ARG A 643 -13.82 -44.74 -66.15
CA ARG A 643 -13.40 -44.59 -67.56
C ARG A 643 -11.88 -44.68 -67.73
N VAL A 644 -11.11 -44.25 -66.73
CA VAL A 644 -9.64 -44.23 -66.79
C VAL A 644 -9.04 -45.61 -66.51
N SER A 645 -9.69 -46.43 -65.69
CA SER A 645 -9.20 -47.76 -65.30
C SER A 645 -8.99 -48.73 -66.48
N GLN A 646 -9.88 -48.75 -67.48
CA GLN A 646 -9.77 -49.67 -68.63
C GLN A 646 -8.66 -49.28 -69.63
N SER A 647 -8.38 -47.98 -69.83
CA SER A 647 -7.29 -47.53 -70.70
C SER A 647 -5.91 -47.67 -70.05
N ASN A 648 -5.84 -47.52 -68.72
CA ASN A 648 -4.61 -47.72 -67.96
C ASN A 648 -4.15 -49.18 -67.90
N ALA A 649 -5.05 -50.16 -67.97
CA ALA A 649 -4.66 -51.59 -67.93
C ALA A 649 -3.80 -52.02 -69.14
N TYR A 650 -4.08 -51.50 -70.34
CA TYR A 650 -3.28 -51.77 -71.54
C TYR A 650 -1.94 -51.00 -71.55
N ARG A 651 -1.95 -49.72 -71.11
CA ARG A 651 -0.71 -48.92 -70.98
C ARG A 651 0.18 -49.42 -69.85
N ALA A 652 -0.39 -49.97 -68.77
CA ALA A 652 0.35 -50.50 -67.64
C ALA A 652 1.17 -51.76 -68.00
N SER A 653 0.66 -52.67 -68.84
CA SER A 653 1.46 -53.84 -69.26
C SER A 653 2.61 -53.44 -70.20
N LEU A 654 2.40 -52.43 -71.06
CA LEU A 654 3.45 -51.86 -71.92
C LEU A 654 4.55 -51.17 -71.08
N PHE A 655 4.18 -50.39 -70.07
CA PHE A 655 5.14 -49.77 -69.13
C PHE A 655 5.85 -50.80 -68.25
N GLU A 656 5.21 -51.91 -67.89
CA GLU A 656 5.84 -52.98 -67.11
C GLU A 656 6.99 -53.63 -67.89
N SER A 657 6.84 -53.81 -69.20
CA SER A 657 7.91 -54.32 -70.09
C SER A 657 9.07 -53.33 -70.22
N ILE A 658 8.79 -52.04 -70.48
CA ILE A 658 9.83 -50.99 -70.53
C ILE A 658 10.56 -50.86 -69.19
N ALA A 659 9.85 -50.94 -68.06
CA ALA A 659 10.44 -50.89 -66.72
C ALA A 659 11.24 -52.15 -66.35
N ARG A 660 10.95 -53.31 -66.98
CA ARG A 660 11.78 -54.52 -66.86
C ARG A 660 13.08 -54.36 -67.67
N ILE A 661 12.99 -53.92 -68.92
CA ILE A 661 14.17 -53.66 -69.78
C ILE A 661 15.06 -52.59 -69.12
N SER A 662 14.50 -51.45 -68.70
CA SER A 662 15.26 -50.36 -68.06
C SER A 662 15.95 -50.78 -66.75
N ARG A 663 15.37 -51.74 -66.00
CA ARG A 663 16.00 -52.31 -64.80
C ARG A 663 17.21 -53.20 -65.13
N ALA A 664 17.10 -54.05 -66.15
CA ALA A 664 18.23 -54.86 -66.63
C ALA A 664 19.37 -53.97 -67.16
N ILE A 665 19.02 -52.90 -67.90
CA ILE A 665 19.99 -51.92 -68.40
C ILE A 665 20.70 -51.17 -67.25
N SER A 666 20.02 -50.93 -66.13
CA SER A 666 20.58 -50.17 -64.99
C SER A 666 21.43 -51.00 -64.02
N SER A 667 21.39 -52.34 -64.09
CA SER A 667 22.10 -53.21 -63.13
C SER A 667 23.58 -53.45 -63.45
N THR A 668 23.99 -53.25 -64.70
CA THR A 668 25.33 -53.61 -65.18
C THR A 668 26.18 -52.35 -65.34
N ARG A 669 27.19 -52.19 -64.48
CA ARG A 669 27.99 -50.95 -64.38
C ARG A 669 29.21 -50.88 -65.31
N ARG A 670 29.51 -51.97 -66.02
CA ARG A 670 30.65 -52.07 -66.95
C ARG A 670 30.16 -52.10 -68.38
N LEU A 671 30.70 -51.20 -69.20
CA LEU A 671 30.27 -51.01 -70.58
C LEU A 671 30.42 -52.29 -71.42
N GLU A 672 31.47 -53.07 -71.18
CA GLU A 672 31.75 -54.31 -71.93
C GLU A 672 30.72 -55.42 -71.67
N GLN A 673 30.07 -55.40 -70.50
CA GLN A 673 29.05 -56.39 -70.12
C GLN A 673 27.64 -55.88 -70.43
N LEU A 674 27.46 -54.56 -70.39
CA LEU A 674 26.18 -53.89 -70.57
C LEU A 674 25.67 -53.96 -72.02
N LEU A 675 26.52 -53.70 -73.02
CA LEU A 675 26.08 -53.64 -74.42
C LEU A 675 25.53 -54.96 -74.97
N PRO A 676 26.17 -56.13 -74.72
CA PRO A 676 25.61 -57.43 -75.13
C PRO A 676 24.29 -57.78 -74.44
N GLU A 677 24.14 -57.42 -73.15
CA GLU A 677 22.92 -57.67 -72.39
C GLU A 677 21.73 -56.85 -72.91
N ILE A 678 21.99 -55.60 -73.32
CA ILE A 678 20.99 -54.71 -73.92
C ILE A 678 20.43 -55.33 -75.21
N VAL A 679 21.29 -55.69 -76.17
CA VAL A 679 20.83 -56.19 -77.48
C VAL A 679 20.06 -57.51 -77.35
N GLU A 680 20.47 -58.38 -76.42
CA GLU A 680 19.79 -59.65 -76.13
C GLU A 680 18.41 -59.43 -75.48
N THR A 681 18.34 -58.48 -74.54
CA THR A 681 17.09 -58.15 -73.83
C THR A 681 16.07 -57.51 -74.77
N ILE A 682 16.51 -56.59 -75.63
CA ILE A 682 15.63 -55.93 -76.62
C ILE A 682 15.10 -56.96 -77.62
N SER A 683 15.97 -57.84 -78.15
CA SER A 683 15.52 -58.87 -79.09
C SER A 683 14.55 -59.87 -78.44
N SER A 684 14.89 -60.43 -77.27
CA SER A 684 14.08 -61.48 -76.64
C SER A 684 12.73 -60.99 -76.11
N GLN A 685 12.64 -59.75 -75.60
CA GLN A 685 11.40 -59.22 -75.05
C GLN A 685 10.46 -58.61 -76.08
N LEU A 686 11.00 -58.06 -77.17
CA LEU A 686 10.21 -57.41 -78.23
C LEU A 686 10.08 -58.27 -79.50
N GLY A 687 10.79 -59.39 -79.58
CA GLY A 687 10.65 -60.37 -80.65
C GLY A 687 11.33 -59.98 -81.97
N TYR A 688 12.31 -59.08 -81.94
CA TYR A 688 13.02 -58.63 -83.14
C TYR A 688 14.12 -59.60 -83.58
N TYR A 689 14.30 -59.70 -84.89
CA TYR A 689 15.20 -60.64 -85.53
C TYR A 689 16.67 -60.32 -85.30
N HIS A 690 17.04 -59.04 -85.46
CA HIS A 690 18.38 -58.56 -85.18
C HIS A 690 18.32 -57.23 -84.43
N VAL A 691 19.21 -57.07 -83.46
CA VAL A 691 19.48 -55.84 -82.74
C VAL A 691 20.99 -55.68 -82.65
N GLY A 692 21.49 -54.53 -83.09
CA GLY A 692 22.89 -54.16 -83.04
C GLY A 692 23.09 -52.78 -82.41
N ILE A 693 24.18 -52.60 -81.66
CA ILE A 693 24.61 -51.29 -81.16
C ILE A 693 25.92 -50.95 -81.85
N PHE A 694 25.93 -49.80 -82.54
CA PHE A 694 27.12 -49.20 -83.11
C PHE A 694 27.56 -48.01 -82.26
N LEU A 695 28.86 -47.89 -82.00
CA LEU A 695 29.45 -46.74 -81.34
C LEU A 695 30.34 -45.97 -82.32
N VAL A 696 30.26 -44.65 -82.27
CA VAL A 696 31.11 -43.76 -83.09
C VAL A 696 32.52 -43.74 -82.49
N ASP A 697 33.54 -43.89 -83.34
CA ASP A 697 34.93 -43.82 -82.91
C ASP A 697 35.35 -42.39 -82.49
N GLY A 698 36.49 -42.27 -81.80
CA GLY A 698 36.94 -40.98 -81.27
C GLY A 698 37.24 -39.91 -82.33
N LEU A 699 37.46 -40.31 -83.58
CA LEU A 699 37.67 -39.41 -84.72
C LEU A 699 36.36 -39.07 -85.47
N LYS A 700 35.24 -39.70 -85.10
CA LYS A 700 33.91 -39.57 -85.70
C LYS A 700 33.84 -39.95 -87.18
N GLU A 701 34.74 -40.82 -87.63
CA GLU A 701 34.81 -41.26 -89.02
C GLU A 701 34.01 -42.55 -89.24
N TYR A 702 34.00 -43.44 -88.24
CA TYR A 702 33.38 -44.76 -88.34
C TYR A 702 32.44 -45.05 -87.17
N ALA A 703 31.29 -45.65 -87.50
CA ALA A 703 30.40 -46.32 -86.56
C ALA A 703 30.80 -47.80 -86.49
N VAL A 704 31.31 -48.24 -85.35
CA VAL A 704 31.83 -49.61 -85.12
C VAL A 704 30.79 -50.41 -84.35
N LEU A 705 30.48 -51.62 -84.83
CA LEU A 705 29.55 -52.51 -84.13
C LEU A 705 30.16 -52.95 -82.80
N ALA A 706 29.52 -52.59 -81.70
CA ALA A 706 29.98 -52.83 -80.34
C ALA A 706 29.23 -54.00 -79.66
N ALA A 707 27.98 -54.26 -80.05
CA ALA A 707 27.23 -55.44 -79.62
C ALA A 707 26.16 -55.84 -80.65
N ALA A 708 25.82 -57.12 -80.72
CA ALA A 708 24.75 -57.65 -81.55
C ALA A 708 24.25 -59.01 -81.01
N ASN A 709 22.95 -59.29 -81.17
CA ASN A 709 22.35 -60.54 -80.66
C ASN A 709 22.39 -61.70 -81.67
N SER A 710 22.12 -61.43 -82.95
CA SER A 710 21.88 -62.48 -83.96
C SER A 710 23.18 -63.19 -84.38
N GLU A 711 23.07 -64.39 -84.96
CA GLU A 711 24.24 -65.13 -85.48
C GLU A 711 25.03 -64.32 -86.53
N GLY A 712 24.33 -63.67 -87.46
CA GLY A 712 24.95 -62.73 -88.41
C GLY A 712 25.60 -61.53 -87.74
N GLY A 713 24.98 -60.99 -86.69
CA GLY A 713 25.54 -59.95 -85.84
C GLY A 713 26.84 -60.35 -85.14
N LYS A 714 26.90 -61.58 -84.62
CA LYS A 714 28.10 -62.12 -83.96
C LYS A 714 29.26 -62.29 -84.94
N ALA A 715 29.00 -62.80 -86.15
CA ALA A 715 30.01 -62.85 -87.21
C ALA A 715 30.53 -61.45 -87.61
N MET A 716 29.67 -60.43 -87.58
CA MET A 716 30.07 -59.03 -87.80
C MET A 716 30.94 -58.47 -86.67
N LEU A 717 30.67 -58.83 -85.42
CA LEU A 717 31.49 -58.42 -84.27
C LEU A 717 32.90 -58.98 -84.34
N GLU A 718 33.06 -60.27 -84.68
CA GLU A 718 34.36 -60.94 -84.77
C GLU A 718 35.31 -60.28 -85.77
N ARG A 719 34.76 -59.75 -86.88
CA ARG A 719 35.52 -59.02 -87.89
C ARG A 719 35.63 -57.51 -87.65
N SER A 720 35.20 -57.03 -86.48
CA SER A 720 35.17 -55.59 -86.12
C SER A 720 34.46 -54.74 -87.18
N HIS A 721 33.25 -55.16 -87.56
CA HIS A 721 32.48 -54.51 -88.60
C HIS A 721 32.28 -53.02 -88.30
N ARG A 722 32.56 -52.18 -89.31
CA ARG A 722 32.48 -50.72 -89.21
C ARG A 722 31.86 -50.13 -90.46
N LEU A 723 31.05 -49.10 -90.26
CA LEU A 723 30.37 -48.35 -91.31
C LEU A 723 30.86 -46.90 -91.26
N ARG A 724 31.06 -46.27 -92.43
CA ARG A 724 31.41 -44.85 -92.46
C ARG A 724 30.22 -44.00 -92.07
N VAL A 725 30.45 -43.05 -91.16
CA VAL A 725 29.43 -42.10 -90.71
C VAL A 725 28.98 -41.25 -91.91
N GLY A 726 27.66 -41.24 -92.18
CA GLY A 726 27.02 -40.45 -93.23
C GLY A 726 27.09 -40.99 -94.66
N GLU A 727 27.93 -41.98 -94.95
CA GLU A 727 28.12 -42.48 -96.32
C GLU A 727 27.44 -43.83 -96.57
N THR A 728 27.29 -44.71 -95.57
CA THR A 728 26.92 -46.12 -95.81
C THR A 728 25.82 -46.63 -94.88
N GLY A 729 24.74 -47.16 -95.46
CA GLY A 729 23.65 -47.83 -94.75
C GLY A 729 22.72 -46.89 -93.96
N ILE A 730 21.63 -47.45 -93.42
CA ILE A 730 20.70 -46.73 -92.54
C ILE A 730 21.43 -46.26 -91.27
N VAL A 731 22.26 -47.14 -90.68
CA VAL A 731 23.13 -46.81 -89.52
C VAL A 731 24.09 -45.64 -89.82
N GLY A 732 24.72 -45.59 -90.99
CA GLY A 732 25.60 -44.49 -91.36
C GLY A 732 24.85 -43.17 -91.50
N TYR A 733 23.64 -43.17 -92.08
CA TYR A 733 22.80 -41.98 -92.14
C TYR A 733 22.46 -41.47 -90.74
N VAL A 734 21.98 -42.35 -89.85
CA VAL A 734 21.52 -41.99 -88.49
C VAL A 734 22.67 -41.44 -87.64
N THR A 735 23.87 -42.00 -87.76
CA THR A 735 25.05 -41.52 -87.03
C THR A 735 25.55 -40.15 -87.48
N ARG A 736 25.19 -39.67 -88.69
CA ARG A 736 25.47 -38.30 -89.15
C ARG A 736 24.31 -37.34 -88.86
N ALA A 737 23.09 -37.73 -89.22
CA ALA A 737 21.92 -36.86 -89.15
C ALA A 737 21.40 -36.71 -87.71
N GLY A 738 21.57 -37.74 -86.86
CA GLY A 738 21.04 -37.75 -85.51
C GLY A 738 19.51 -37.88 -85.47
N GLU A 739 18.90 -38.37 -86.53
CA GLU A 739 17.45 -38.61 -86.62
C GLU A 739 17.19 -40.09 -86.90
N ALA A 740 16.12 -40.62 -86.32
CA ALA A 740 15.68 -41.99 -86.56
C ALA A 740 15.36 -42.20 -88.06
N ARG A 741 15.73 -43.35 -88.61
CA ARG A 741 15.37 -43.73 -89.98
C ARG A 741 14.80 -45.14 -90.01
N VAL A 742 13.63 -45.27 -90.63
CA VAL A 742 12.90 -46.55 -90.79
C VAL A 742 12.81 -46.90 -92.27
N ALA A 743 13.22 -48.10 -92.65
CA ALA A 743 12.91 -48.74 -93.92
C ALA A 743 11.87 -49.84 -93.68
N LEU A 744 10.64 -49.62 -94.13
CA LEU A 744 9.53 -50.55 -93.89
C LEU A 744 9.52 -51.77 -94.84
N ASP A 745 10.24 -51.69 -95.97
CA ASP A 745 10.52 -52.79 -96.89
C ASP A 745 11.90 -52.59 -97.52
N VAL A 746 12.93 -53.26 -97.01
CA VAL A 746 14.31 -53.09 -97.50
C VAL A 746 14.52 -53.60 -98.94
N GLY A 747 13.61 -54.42 -99.47
CA GLY A 747 13.69 -54.89 -100.85
C GLY A 747 13.24 -53.87 -101.90
N ARG A 748 12.39 -52.90 -101.52
CA ARG A 748 11.88 -51.83 -102.41
C ARG A 748 12.58 -50.49 -102.22
N ASP A 749 13.13 -50.23 -101.04
CA ASP A 749 13.84 -49.00 -100.68
C ASP A 749 15.37 -49.13 -100.97
N ALA A 750 15.70 -49.74 -102.12
CA ALA A 750 17.03 -50.27 -102.44
C ALA A 750 18.05 -49.21 -102.92
N GLU A 751 18.33 -48.22 -102.08
CA GLU A 751 19.54 -47.39 -102.19
C GLU A 751 20.60 -47.76 -101.12
N PHE A 752 20.29 -48.72 -100.23
CA PHE A 752 21.18 -49.10 -99.12
C PHE A 752 21.32 -50.63 -98.95
N PHE A 753 22.50 -51.11 -99.33
CA PHE A 753 23.21 -52.35 -98.98
C PHE A 753 22.40 -53.57 -98.44
N ASN A 754 22.38 -54.65 -99.23
CA ASN A 754 21.94 -55.96 -98.78
C ASN A 754 23.07 -56.62 -97.98
N ASN A 755 22.95 -56.73 -96.65
CA ASN A 755 24.00 -57.32 -95.82
C ASN A 755 23.97 -58.86 -95.96
N PRO A 756 25.02 -59.51 -96.50
CA PRO A 756 25.03 -60.96 -96.69
C PRO A 756 24.88 -61.75 -95.38
N ASP A 757 25.25 -61.15 -94.25
CA ASP A 757 25.20 -61.79 -92.93
C ASP A 757 23.78 -61.77 -92.32
N LEU A 758 22.84 -60.97 -92.87
CA LEU A 758 21.46 -60.83 -92.39
C LEU A 758 20.44 -60.97 -93.55
N PRO A 759 20.34 -62.14 -94.19
CA PRO A 759 19.57 -62.31 -95.43
C PRO A 759 18.04 -62.27 -95.24
N GLU A 760 17.52 -62.37 -94.01
CA GLU A 760 16.08 -62.39 -93.73
C GLU A 760 15.53 -61.02 -93.29
N THR A 761 16.31 -59.95 -93.44
CA THR A 761 15.83 -58.61 -93.10
C THR A 761 14.85 -58.12 -94.16
N HIS A 762 13.64 -57.81 -93.73
CA HIS A 762 12.56 -57.26 -94.55
C HIS A 762 12.14 -55.85 -94.12
N SER A 763 12.42 -55.45 -92.88
CA SER A 763 12.36 -54.04 -92.46
C SER A 763 13.44 -53.74 -91.43
N GLU A 764 13.91 -52.49 -91.39
CA GLU A 764 15.00 -52.03 -90.53
C GLU A 764 14.66 -50.64 -89.96
N ILE A 765 15.00 -50.42 -88.69
CA ILE A 765 15.02 -49.10 -88.07
C ILE A 765 16.37 -48.91 -87.39
N ALA A 766 17.02 -47.78 -87.70
CA ALA A 766 18.16 -47.32 -86.92
C ALA A 766 17.80 -46.04 -86.15
N LEU A 767 18.22 -46.00 -84.90
CA LEU A 767 17.92 -44.95 -83.93
C LEU A 767 19.23 -44.34 -83.40
N PRO A 768 19.33 -43.01 -83.31
CA PRO A 768 20.55 -42.37 -82.85
C PRO A 768 20.73 -42.58 -81.34
N LEU A 769 21.94 -42.94 -80.93
CA LEU A 769 22.33 -42.92 -79.52
C LEU A 769 22.98 -41.57 -79.22
N LYS A 770 22.39 -40.79 -78.31
CA LYS A 770 22.78 -39.40 -78.03
C LYS A 770 23.18 -39.18 -76.58
N SER A 771 24.29 -38.50 -76.37
CA SER A 771 24.69 -37.95 -75.08
C SER A 771 24.68 -36.43 -75.15
N GLY A 772 23.65 -35.81 -74.57
CA GLY A 772 23.39 -34.38 -74.75
C GLY A 772 23.15 -34.02 -76.21
N SER A 773 23.99 -33.15 -76.78
CA SER A 773 23.95 -32.77 -78.20
C SER A 773 24.85 -33.64 -79.11
N GLU A 774 25.58 -34.60 -78.55
CA GLU A 774 26.53 -35.44 -79.28
C GLU A 774 25.94 -36.81 -79.63
N ILE A 775 26.14 -37.25 -80.88
CA ILE A 775 25.77 -38.60 -81.32
C ILE A 775 26.93 -39.53 -80.97
N ILE A 776 26.68 -40.45 -80.05
CA ILE A 776 27.67 -41.42 -79.55
C ILE A 776 27.59 -42.77 -80.27
N GLY A 777 26.53 -43.01 -81.05
CA GLY A 777 26.28 -44.28 -81.70
C GLY A 777 24.94 -44.38 -82.40
N ALA A 778 24.55 -45.60 -82.76
CA ALA A 778 23.21 -45.94 -83.23
C ALA A 778 22.78 -47.32 -82.74
N LEU A 779 21.49 -47.46 -82.47
CA LEU A 779 20.80 -48.73 -82.21
C LEU A 779 20.10 -49.16 -83.50
N ASP A 780 20.53 -50.28 -84.05
CA ASP A 780 19.98 -50.89 -85.24
C ASP A 780 19.04 -52.04 -84.86
N VAL A 781 17.84 -52.08 -85.43
CA VAL A 781 16.82 -53.12 -85.17
C VAL A 781 16.21 -53.56 -86.48
N GLN A 782 16.22 -54.87 -86.74
CA GLN A 782 15.75 -55.45 -88.00
C GLN A 782 14.71 -56.55 -87.75
N SER A 783 13.77 -56.70 -88.69
CA SER A 783 12.65 -57.64 -88.61
C SER A 783 12.50 -58.46 -89.90
N LYS A 784 12.00 -59.70 -89.75
CA LYS A 784 11.62 -60.57 -90.87
C LYS A 784 10.28 -60.20 -91.51
N ALA A 785 9.51 -59.31 -90.88
CA ALA A 785 8.23 -58.85 -91.41
C ALA A 785 8.40 -57.53 -92.16
N VAL A 786 7.65 -57.36 -93.26
CA VAL A 786 7.47 -56.05 -93.93
C VAL A 786 6.54 -55.18 -93.07
N ASN A 787 6.77 -53.87 -93.01
CA ASN A 787 6.01 -52.90 -92.21
C ASN A 787 5.95 -53.25 -90.70
N ALA A 788 7.03 -53.76 -90.13
CA ALA A 788 7.03 -54.22 -88.74
C ALA A 788 6.98 -53.11 -87.67
N PHE A 789 7.25 -51.85 -88.03
CA PHE A 789 7.40 -50.75 -87.08
C PHE A 789 6.24 -49.74 -87.20
N LYS A 790 5.36 -49.69 -86.19
CA LYS A 790 4.28 -48.67 -86.09
C LYS A 790 4.75 -47.46 -85.28
N ASP A 791 3.97 -46.38 -85.29
CA ASP A 791 4.29 -45.13 -84.56
C ASP A 791 4.51 -45.39 -83.06
N GLU A 792 3.75 -46.29 -82.44
CA GLU A 792 3.97 -46.68 -81.05
C GLU A 792 5.29 -47.45 -80.86
N ASP A 793 5.65 -48.34 -81.78
CA ASP A 793 6.90 -49.12 -81.73
C ASP A 793 8.13 -48.23 -81.92
N ILE A 794 8.04 -47.25 -82.84
CA ILE A 794 9.08 -46.24 -83.07
C ILE A 794 9.29 -45.40 -81.81
N ASN A 795 8.21 -44.98 -81.15
CA ASN A 795 8.30 -44.23 -79.90
C ASN A 795 8.93 -45.06 -78.77
N ILE A 796 8.56 -46.33 -78.64
CA ILE A 796 9.12 -47.23 -77.62
C ILE A 796 10.61 -47.49 -77.88
N LEU A 797 10.97 -47.82 -79.12
CA LEU A 797 12.36 -48.07 -79.49
C LEU A 797 13.20 -46.80 -79.35
N SER A 798 12.65 -45.62 -79.64
CA SER A 798 13.33 -44.33 -79.41
C SER A 798 13.57 -44.06 -77.94
N VAL A 799 12.58 -44.31 -77.07
CA VAL A 799 12.76 -44.23 -75.61
C VAL A 799 13.82 -45.23 -75.14
N LEU A 800 13.84 -46.44 -75.69
CA LEU A 800 14.88 -47.41 -75.38
C LEU A 800 16.26 -46.96 -75.87
N ALA A 801 16.38 -46.36 -77.05
CA ALA A 801 17.62 -45.78 -77.55
C ALA A 801 18.13 -44.65 -76.63
N ASP A 802 17.25 -43.79 -76.12
CA ASP A 802 17.60 -42.76 -75.13
C ASP A 802 18.06 -43.38 -73.80
N GLN A 803 17.39 -44.45 -73.34
CA GLN A 803 17.79 -45.18 -72.14
C GLN A 803 19.13 -45.90 -72.31
N VAL A 804 19.38 -46.50 -73.48
CA VAL A 804 20.65 -47.12 -73.82
C VAL A 804 21.77 -46.07 -73.86
N SER A 805 21.50 -44.90 -74.46
CA SER A 805 22.45 -43.78 -74.48
C SER A 805 22.78 -43.29 -73.07
N THR A 806 21.75 -43.14 -72.24
CA THR A 806 21.88 -42.75 -70.83
C THR A 806 22.65 -43.81 -70.04
N ALA A 807 22.43 -45.10 -70.29
CA ALA A 807 23.13 -46.18 -69.61
C ALA A 807 24.61 -46.26 -70.01
N ILE A 808 24.92 -46.05 -71.30
CA ILE A 808 26.30 -45.94 -71.79
C ILE A 808 26.99 -44.72 -71.13
N GLN A 809 26.31 -43.57 -71.07
CA GLN A 809 26.82 -42.37 -70.42
C GLN A 809 27.01 -42.58 -68.92
N ASN A 810 26.07 -43.23 -68.24
CA ASN A 810 26.14 -43.54 -66.83
C ASN A 810 27.28 -44.51 -66.51
N ALA A 811 27.49 -45.55 -67.33
CA ALA A 811 28.60 -46.47 -67.16
C ALA A 811 29.95 -45.76 -67.34
N ARG A 812 30.07 -44.89 -68.36
CA ARG A 812 31.28 -44.06 -68.57
C ARG A 812 31.49 -43.07 -67.42
N SER A 813 30.46 -42.37 -66.99
CA SER A 813 30.52 -41.36 -65.91
C SER A 813 30.77 -42.00 -64.53
N PHE A 814 30.24 -43.20 -64.30
CA PHE A 814 30.48 -43.95 -63.07
C PHE A 814 31.93 -44.41 -62.97
N GLN A 815 32.51 -44.88 -64.08
CA GLN A 815 33.94 -45.22 -64.16
C GLN A 815 34.82 -44.00 -63.81
N GLU A 816 34.56 -42.85 -64.44
CA GLU A 816 35.28 -41.59 -64.18
C GLU A 816 35.10 -41.08 -62.74
N SER A 817 33.87 -41.13 -62.21
CA SER A 817 33.55 -40.70 -60.84
C SER A 817 34.17 -41.61 -59.77
N HIS A 818 34.20 -42.92 -60.02
CA HIS A 818 34.83 -43.87 -59.11
C HIS A 818 36.34 -43.60 -58.99
N GLU A 819 37.01 -43.34 -60.11
CA GLU A 819 38.43 -43.00 -60.15
C GLU A 819 38.71 -41.65 -59.45
N ALA A 820 37.87 -40.64 -59.65
CA ALA A 820 37.97 -39.35 -58.96
C ALA A 820 37.71 -39.46 -57.44
N ARG A 821 36.75 -40.29 -57.01
CA ARG A 821 36.41 -40.48 -55.61
C ARG A 821 37.53 -41.17 -54.83
N GLU A 822 38.16 -42.20 -55.39
CA GLU A 822 39.32 -42.83 -54.74
C GLU A 822 40.49 -41.85 -54.53
N GLN A 823 40.70 -40.93 -55.48
CA GLN A 823 41.73 -39.89 -55.35
C GLN A 823 41.38 -38.88 -54.24
N ALA A 824 40.12 -38.46 -54.16
CA ALA A 824 39.64 -37.53 -53.13
C ALA A 824 39.64 -38.13 -51.72
N GLU A 825 39.25 -39.41 -51.57
CA GLU A 825 39.25 -40.12 -50.29
C GLU A 825 40.68 -40.29 -49.74
N ARG A 826 41.66 -40.58 -50.62
CA ARG A 826 43.09 -40.61 -50.22
C ARG A 826 43.60 -39.24 -49.78
N ALA A 827 43.20 -38.16 -50.45
CA ALA A 827 43.60 -36.80 -50.06
C ALA A 827 42.98 -36.36 -48.72
N ALA A 828 41.70 -36.68 -48.48
CA ALA A 828 41.01 -36.35 -47.23
C ALA A 828 41.59 -37.10 -46.02
N ALA A 829 41.97 -38.37 -46.19
CA ALA A 829 42.62 -39.15 -45.14
C ALA A 829 44.00 -38.56 -44.73
N GLN A 830 44.80 -38.14 -45.72
CA GLN A 830 46.11 -37.51 -45.47
C GLN A 830 45.99 -36.16 -44.73
N LEU A 831 45.00 -35.33 -45.09
CA LEU A 831 44.72 -34.07 -44.41
C LEU A 831 44.31 -34.28 -42.94
N GLY A 832 43.46 -35.27 -42.66
CA GLY A 832 43.03 -35.62 -41.31
C GLY A 832 44.20 -36.04 -40.42
N GLU A 833 45.12 -36.86 -40.93
CA GLU A 833 46.30 -37.30 -40.20
C GLU A 833 47.25 -36.13 -39.85
N GLN A 834 47.46 -35.20 -40.78
CA GLN A 834 48.31 -34.02 -40.56
C GLN A 834 47.77 -33.11 -39.44
N GLN A 835 46.46 -32.87 -39.41
CA GLN A 835 45.83 -32.00 -38.41
C GLN A 835 45.93 -32.59 -37.00
N TRP A 836 45.74 -33.90 -36.85
CA TRP A 836 45.90 -34.60 -35.59
C TRP A 836 47.35 -34.60 -35.09
N ARG A 837 48.32 -34.84 -35.98
CA ARG A 837 49.75 -34.73 -35.63
C ARG A 837 50.11 -33.33 -35.13
N GLN A 838 49.58 -32.27 -35.76
CA GLN A 838 49.81 -30.90 -35.29
C GLN A 838 49.18 -30.62 -33.92
N PHE A 839 47.95 -31.08 -33.68
CA PHE A 839 47.29 -30.89 -32.39
C PHE A 839 48.02 -31.59 -31.25
N LEU A 840 48.38 -32.87 -31.44
CA LEU A 840 49.07 -33.66 -30.43
C LEU A 840 50.48 -33.12 -30.15
N ASN A 841 51.22 -32.67 -31.18
CA ASN A 841 52.53 -32.05 -30.97
C ASN A 841 52.47 -30.73 -30.19
N ARG A 842 51.39 -29.95 -30.30
CA ARG A 842 51.21 -28.69 -29.54
C ARG A 842 50.91 -28.94 -28.07
N GLN A 843 50.26 -30.06 -27.73
CA GLN A 843 49.91 -30.42 -26.36
C GLN A 843 51.14 -30.84 -25.53
N GLY A 844 52.30 -31.11 -26.16
CA GLY A 844 53.60 -31.30 -25.49
C GLY A 844 53.79 -32.62 -24.73
N ALA A 845 52.70 -33.33 -24.40
CA ALA A 845 52.72 -34.63 -23.73
C ALA A 845 52.83 -35.79 -24.74
N ALA A 846 53.81 -36.69 -24.56
CA ALA A 846 53.93 -37.89 -25.40
C ALA A 846 52.97 -39.03 -24.99
N GLY A 847 52.41 -38.96 -23.77
CA GLY A 847 51.39 -39.88 -23.27
C GLY A 847 51.26 -39.84 -21.75
N PHE A 848 50.45 -40.74 -21.20
CA PHE A 848 50.27 -40.91 -19.75
C PHE A 848 50.46 -42.37 -19.35
N HIS A 849 51.08 -42.61 -18.19
CA HIS A 849 51.27 -43.93 -17.61
C HIS A 849 50.69 -43.98 -16.19
N PHE A 850 49.94 -45.03 -15.88
CA PHE A 850 49.40 -45.30 -14.55
C PHE A 850 50.11 -46.53 -13.98
N ASP A 851 50.78 -46.37 -12.84
CA ASP A 851 51.59 -47.42 -12.20
C ASP A 851 50.83 -48.23 -11.13
N GLY A 852 49.52 -48.03 -11.03
CA GLY A 852 48.65 -48.64 -10.03
C GLY A 852 48.35 -47.73 -8.83
N VAL A 853 49.06 -46.60 -8.67
CA VAL A 853 48.82 -45.65 -7.58
C VAL A 853 48.60 -44.23 -8.12
N ILE A 854 49.41 -43.75 -9.06
CA ILE A 854 49.26 -42.40 -9.64
C ILE A 854 49.47 -42.38 -11.17
N THR A 855 48.82 -41.42 -11.83
CA THR A 855 49.02 -41.15 -13.26
C THR A 855 50.16 -40.14 -13.44
N ARG A 856 51.16 -40.47 -14.26
CA ARG A 856 52.27 -39.58 -14.62
C ARG A 856 52.29 -39.34 -16.13
N GLU A 857 52.61 -38.12 -16.53
CA GLU A 857 52.91 -37.79 -17.92
C GLU A 857 54.26 -38.39 -18.32
N ILE A 858 54.34 -38.98 -19.50
CA ILE A 858 55.56 -39.54 -20.05
C ILE A 858 56.03 -38.69 -21.23
N SER A 859 57.32 -38.38 -21.24
CA SER A 859 57.97 -37.61 -22.32
C SER A 859 58.66 -38.49 -23.38
N ALA A 860 58.73 -39.81 -23.17
CA ALA A 860 59.27 -40.79 -24.13
C ALA A 860 58.69 -42.19 -23.92
N THR A 861 58.74 -43.02 -24.98
CA THR A 861 58.13 -44.36 -25.06
C THR A 861 58.62 -45.30 -23.96
N VAL A 862 57.70 -45.84 -23.16
CA VAL A 862 57.97 -46.81 -22.09
C VAL A 862 58.47 -48.15 -22.69
N LYS A 863 59.51 -48.77 -22.08
CA LYS A 863 60.06 -50.07 -22.50
C LYS A 863 58.97 -51.17 -22.46
N ALA A 864 58.87 -51.95 -23.53
CA ALA A 864 57.88 -53.02 -23.69
C ALA A 864 58.00 -54.09 -22.58
N GLN A 865 56.88 -54.52 -22.04
CA GLN A 865 56.77 -55.64 -21.08
C GLN A 865 56.29 -56.91 -21.81
N PRO A 866 56.65 -58.12 -21.33
CA PRO A 866 56.42 -59.36 -22.08
C PRO A 866 54.95 -59.74 -22.27
N VAL A 867 54.04 -59.25 -21.42
CA VAL A 867 52.58 -59.45 -21.57
C VAL A 867 51.90 -58.09 -21.68
N GLU A 868 51.73 -57.63 -22.92
CA GLU A 868 51.19 -56.29 -23.25
C GLU A 868 50.03 -56.41 -24.24
N LEU A 869 48.85 -55.94 -23.86
CA LEU A 869 47.70 -55.75 -24.74
C LEU A 869 47.72 -54.31 -25.27
N SER A 870 47.86 -54.17 -26.59
CA SER A 870 47.84 -52.88 -27.26
C SER A 870 46.55 -52.71 -28.05
N ILE A 871 45.80 -51.65 -27.75
CA ILE A 871 44.55 -51.32 -28.43
C ILE A 871 44.71 -49.94 -29.09
N PRO A 872 44.49 -49.81 -30.41
CA PRO A 872 44.60 -48.54 -31.09
C PRO A 872 43.44 -47.62 -30.71
N ILE A 873 43.74 -46.34 -30.49
CA ILE A 873 42.73 -45.29 -30.31
C ILE A 873 42.48 -44.70 -31.71
N ILE A 874 41.36 -45.07 -32.32
CA ILE A 874 40.99 -44.69 -33.70
C ILE A 874 39.79 -43.75 -33.66
N LEU A 875 39.88 -42.64 -34.39
CA LEU A 875 38.76 -41.73 -34.59
C LEU A 875 38.54 -41.53 -36.10
N ARG A 876 37.34 -41.85 -36.58
CA ARG A 876 36.93 -41.69 -37.99
C ARG A 876 37.95 -42.28 -38.99
N GLY A 877 38.51 -43.44 -38.68
CA GLY A 877 39.47 -44.16 -39.53
C GLY A 877 40.94 -43.73 -39.37
N VAL A 878 41.24 -42.70 -38.58
CA VAL A 878 42.61 -42.25 -38.30
C VAL A 878 43.04 -42.71 -36.90
N GLN A 879 44.16 -43.42 -36.79
CA GLN A 879 44.73 -43.79 -35.51
C GLN A 879 45.44 -42.57 -34.88
N ILE A 880 44.95 -42.12 -33.74
CA ILE A 880 45.45 -40.93 -33.03
C ILE A 880 46.26 -41.28 -31.77
N GLY A 881 46.26 -42.54 -31.35
CA GLY A 881 47.05 -43.02 -30.23
C GLY A 881 46.97 -44.53 -30.04
N THR A 882 47.55 -45.04 -28.95
CA THR A 882 47.48 -46.45 -28.56
C THR A 882 47.35 -46.55 -27.04
N LEU A 883 46.34 -47.30 -26.59
CA LEU A 883 46.18 -47.71 -25.19
C LEU A 883 46.95 -49.01 -24.97
N LYS A 884 47.92 -48.99 -24.05
CA LYS A 884 48.75 -50.15 -23.71
C LYS A 884 48.43 -50.60 -22.29
N LEU A 885 48.06 -51.86 -22.13
CA LEU A 885 47.80 -52.52 -20.85
C LEU A 885 48.84 -53.61 -20.65
N SER A 886 49.62 -53.53 -19.59
CA SER A 886 50.63 -54.53 -19.26
C SER A 886 50.24 -55.30 -18.00
N ALA A 887 50.57 -56.59 -17.97
CA ALA A 887 50.38 -57.44 -16.79
C ALA A 887 51.74 -57.79 -16.17
N SER A 888 51.82 -57.78 -14.85
CA SER A 888 53.03 -58.16 -14.11
C SER A 888 53.28 -59.68 -14.11
N ASP A 889 52.25 -60.48 -14.39
CA ASP A 889 52.31 -61.94 -14.45
C ASP A 889 52.60 -62.40 -15.91
N PRO A 890 53.74 -63.09 -16.16
CA PRO A 890 54.14 -63.52 -17.51
C PRO A 890 53.20 -64.51 -18.19
N ASP A 891 52.38 -65.25 -17.44
CA ASP A 891 51.49 -66.28 -18.00
C ASP A 891 50.03 -65.80 -18.14
N ARG A 892 49.74 -64.52 -17.85
CA ARG A 892 48.39 -63.96 -17.93
C ARG A 892 47.89 -63.94 -19.37
N LYS A 893 46.68 -64.49 -19.58
CA LYS A 893 45.90 -64.35 -20.81
C LYS A 893 44.74 -63.39 -20.59
N TRP A 894 44.58 -62.42 -21.48
CA TRP A 894 43.47 -61.46 -21.44
C TRP A 894 42.18 -62.12 -21.92
N ASP A 895 41.12 -62.01 -21.13
CA ASP A 895 39.81 -62.54 -21.49
C ASP A 895 39.08 -61.63 -22.51
N PRO A 896 38.23 -62.15 -23.41
CA PRO A 896 37.51 -61.32 -24.37
C PRO A 896 36.68 -60.20 -23.75
N HIS A 897 36.15 -60.36 -22.53
CA HIS A 897 35.46 -59.26 -21.84
C HIS A 897 36.41 -58.12 -21.44
N GLU A 898 37.63 -58.44 -21.01
CA GLU A 898 38.65 -57.44 -20.68
C GLU A 898 39.13 -56.70 -21.93
N ILE A 899 39.33 -57.42 -23.04
CA ILE A 899 39.70 -56.83 -24.33
C ILE A 899 38.57 -55.91 -24.82
N ALA A 900 37.32 -56.35 -24.76
CA ALA A 900 36.16 -55.55 -25.17
C ALA A 900 36.01 -54.28 -24.31
N MET A 901 36.24 -54.39 -22.99
CA MET A 901 36.20 -53.22 -22.10
C MET A 901 37.32 -52.23 -22.41
N ALA A 902 38.53 -52.72 -22.66
CA ALA A 902 39.67 -51.89 -23.04
C ALA A 902 39.45 -51.24 -24.43
N GLN A 903 38.80 -51.94 -25.36
CA GLN A 903 38.43 -51.42 -26.68
C GLN A 903 37.35 -50.34 -26.59
N ALA A 904 36.29 -50.57 -25.82
CA ALA A 904 35.26 -49.54 -25.54
C ALA A 904 35.86 -48.32 -24.82
N THR A 905 36.85 -48.53 -23.96
CA THR A 905 37.58 -47.44 -23.30
C THR A 905 38.43 -46.66 -24.28
N ALA A 906 39.13 -47.32 -25.20
CA ALA A 906 39.89 -46.67 -26.27
C ALA A 906 38.97 -45.83 -27.19
N GLU A 907 37.79 -46.35 -27.56
CA GLU A 907 36.79 -45.62 -28.35
C GLU A 907 36.24 -44.39 -27.63
N ARG A 908 35.85 -44.53 -26.35
CA ARG A 908 35.40 -43.38 -25.55
C ARG A 908 36.52 -42.36 -25.35
N THR A 909 37.76 -42.80 -25.22
CA THR A 909 38.93 -41.92 -25.12
C THR A 909 39.15 -41.15 -26.41
N ALA A 910 39.00 -41.80 -27.58
CA ALA A 910 39.09 -41.13 -28.88
C ALA A 910 38.07 -39.99 -29.01
N LEU A 911 36.81 -40.26 -28.63
CA LEU A 911 35.73 -39.27 -28.62
C LEU A 911 35.96 -38.13 -27.62
N ALA A 912 36.46 -38.45 -26.42
CA ALA A 912 36.76 -37.44 -25.41
C ALA A 912 37.90 -36.52 -25.85
N ILE A 913 38.95 -37.05 -26.48
CA ILE A 913 40.05 -36.26 -27.04
C ILE A 913 39.54 -35.35 -28.17
N GLU A 914 38.63 -35.82 -29.03
CA GLU A 914 38.01 -34.98 -30.06
C GLU A 914 37.17 -33.85 -29.46
N ASN A 915 36.37 -34.14 -28.43
CA ASN A 915 35.61 -33.11 -27.74
C ASN A 915 36.52 -32.07 -27.06
N ALA A 916 37.65 -32.50 -26.48
CA ALA A 916 38.63 -31.60 -25.89
C ALA A 916 39.29 -30.71 -26.95
N ARG A 917 39.68 -31.29 -28.09
CA ARG A 917 40.21 -30.54 -29.24
C ARG A 917 39.20 -29.51 -29.76
N LEU A 918 37.93 -29.91 -29.92
CA LEU A 918 36.85 -29.03 -30.37
C LEU A 918 36.59 -27.90 -29.38
N LEU A 919 36.65 -28.16 -28.07
CA LEU A 919 36.51 -27.14 -27.04
C LEU A 919 37.66 -26.13 -27.08
N GLU A 920 38.90 -26.57 -27.28
CA GLU A 920 40.05 -25.68 -27.42
C GLU A 920 39.94 -24.81 -28.68
N ASP A 921 39.53 -25.41 -29.81
CA ASP A 921 39.27 -24.67 -31.05
C ASP A 921 38.14 -23.64 -30.88
N ALA A 922 37.08 -24.00 -30.16
CA ALA A 922 35.97 -23.10 -29.83
C ALA A 922 36.42 -21.95 -28.91
N GLN A 923 37.24 -22.23 -27.90
CA GLN A 923 37.81 -21.20 -27.02
C GLN A 923 38.73 -20.24 -27.78
N LYS A 924 39.58 -20.75 -28.70
CA LYS A 924 40.43 -19.90 -29.55
C LYS A 924 39.60 -19.03 -30.47
N ARG A 925 38.51 -19.54 -31.03
CA ARG A 925 37.56 -18.72 -31.81
C ARG A 925 36.92 -17.64 -30.94
N ALA A 926 36.49 -17.98 -29.73
CA ALA A 926 35.90 -17.02 -28.80
C ALA A 926 36.89 -15.92 -28.39
N VAL A 927 38.18 -16.25 -28.15
CA VAL A 927 39.23 -15.26 -27.89
C VAL A 927 39.44 -14.37 -29.12
N LYS A 928 39.52 -14.94 -30.32
CA LYS A 928 39.64 -14.18 -31.57
C LYS A 928 38.46 -13.23 -31.78
N GLU A 929 37.23 -13.70 -31.59
CA GLU A 929 36.02 -12.89 -31.70
C GLU A 929 35.95 -11.78 -30.65
N ARG A 930 36.39 -12.06 -29.41
CA ARG A 930 36.50 -11.04 -28.35
C ARG A 930 37.51 -9.95 -28.72
N THR A 931 38.66 -10.31 -29.28
CA THR A 931 39.66 -9.36 -29.76
C THR A 931 39.10 -8.51 -30.91
N ILE A 932 38.41 -9.13 -31.88
CA ILE A 932 37.73 -8.40 -32.96
C ILE A 932 36.67 -7.43 -32.39
N GLY A 933 35.87 -7.88 -31.42
CA GLY A 933 34.86 -7.05 -30.77
C GLY A 933 35.44 -5.84 -30.03
N GLN A 934 36.59 -6.01 -29.35
CA GLN A 934 37.30 -4.90 -28.69
C GLN A 934 37.83 -3.88 -29.71
N ILE A 935 38.42 -4.34 -30.82
CA ILE A 935 38.87 -3.45 -31.91
C ILE A 935 37.67 -2.66 -32.47
N SER A 936 36.57 -3.34 -32.80
CA SER A 936 35.35 -2.71 -33.33
C SER A 936 34.74 -1.69 -32.36
N SER A 937 34.72 -1.97 -31.05
CA SER A 937 34.22 -1.04 -30.03
C SER A 937 35.07 0.23 -29.92
N LYS A 938 36.40 0.11 -30.08
CA LYS A 938 37.35 1.23 -30.02
C LYS A 938 37.28 2.09 -31.28
N LEU A 939 36.99 1.48 -32.43
CA LEU A 939 36.73 2.20 -33.68
C LEU A 939 35.39 2.95 -33.66
N GLY A 940 34.35 2.37 -33.04
CA GLY A 940 33.03 2.98 -32.93
C GLY A 940 32.95 4.24 -32.04
N SER A 941 33.93 4.50 -31.18
CA SER A 941 33.98 5.70 -30.32
C SER A 941 34.70 6.90 -30.98
N LEU A 942 35.30 6.70 -32.14
CA LEU A 942 36.00 7.73 -32.89
C LEU A 942 35.06 8.33 -33.96
N VAL A 943 35.00 9.67 -34.02
CA VAL A 943 34.04 10.39 -34.89
C VAL A 943 34.68 10.85 -36.22
N ASN A 944 36.02 10.82 -36.33
CA ASN A 944 36.74 11.28 -37.52
C ASN A 944 37.31 10.07 -38.31
N LEU A 945 37.04 10.05 -39.62
CA LEU A 945 37.51 9.02 -40.56
C LEU A 945 39.04 8.82 -40.48
N ASP A 946 39.82 9.89 -40.38
CA ASP A 946 41.28 9.80 -40.31
C ASP A 946 41.73 9.04 -39.04
N ASN A 947 41.11 9.35 -37.90
CA ASN A 947 41.40 8.67 -36.63
C ASN A 947 40.95 7.21 -36.65
N ILE A 948 39.83 6.90 -37.30
CA ILE A 948 39.34 5.53 -37.48
C ILE A 948 40.34 4.73 -38.29
N VAL A 949 40.81 5.25 -39.43
CA VAL A 949 41.75 4.54 -40.32
C VAL A 949 43.10 4.34 -39.64
N GLN A 950 43.64 5.39 -39.00
CA GLN A 950 44.93 5.32 -38.32
C GLN A 950 44.91 4.35 -37.13
N THR A 951 43.83 4.38 -36.33
CA THR A 951 43.64 3.44 -35.22
C THR A 951 43.43 2.02 -35.73
N THR A 952 42.71 1.82 -36.83
CA THR A 952 42.51 0.50 -37.44
C THR A 952 43.84 -0.13 -37.86
N ILE A 953 44.72 0.65 -38.50
CA ILE A 953 46.06 0.19 -38.92
C ILE A 953 46.93 -0.14 -37.70
N GLN A 954 46.91 0.70 -36.66
CA GLN A 954 47.69 0.45 -35.43
C GLN A 954 47.21 -0.78 -34.66
N GLU A 955 45.90 -0.92 -34.45
CA GLU A 955 45.34 -2.05 -33.70
C GLU A 955 45.51 -3.36 -34.47
N LEU A 956 45.27 -3.37 -35.80
CA LEU A 956 45.53 -4.56 -36.61
C LEU A 956 47.02 -4.92 -36.67
N GLY A 957 47.91 -3.93 -36.83
CA GLY A 957 49.36 -4.14 -36.83
C GLY A 957 49.90 -4.62 -35.47
N GLY A 958 49.33 -4.14 -34.36
CA GLY A 958 49.71 -4.60 -33.02
C GLY A 958 49.17 -5.99 -32.68
N THR A 959 48.00 -6.35 -33.20
CA THR A 959 47.38 -7.66 -32.93
C THR A 959 47.94 -8.77 -33.83
N LEU A 960 48.42 -8.43 -35.02
CA LEU A 960 49.00 -9.36 -36.00
C LEU A 960 50.50 -9.07 -36.17
N PRO A 961 51.36 -9.56 -35.26
CA PRO A 961 52.79 -9.30 -35.32
C PRO A 961 53.38 -9.81 -36.65
N GLY A 962 54.01 -8.90 -37.40
CA GLY A 962 54.62 -9.18 -38.70
C GLY A 962 53.69 -8.98 -39.92
N ALA A 963 52.43 -8.55 -39.73
CA ALA A 963 51.52 -8.25 -40.83
C ALA A 963 51.63 -6.78 -41.27
N GLU A 964 51.75 -6.56 -42.58
CA GLU A 964 51.63 -5.24 -43.20
C GLU A 964 50.16 -4.93 -43.48
N VAL A 965 49.64 -3.83 -42.91
CA VAL A 965 48.21 -3.48 -42.99
C VAL A 965 48.05 -2.18 -43.79
N VAL A 966 47.38 -2.25 -44.94
CA VAL A 966 47.10 -1.12 -45.83
C VAL A 966 45.60 -0.98 -46.03
N ILE A 967 45.07 0.24 -45.89
CA ILE A 967 43.66 0.57 -46.17
C ILE A 967 43.65 1.62 -47.30
N GLN A 968 42.97 1.31 -48.41
CA GLN A 968 42.90 2.17 -49.59
C GLN A 968 41.44 2.51 -49.92
N PHE A 969 41.11 3.79 -50.06
CA PHE A 969 39.79 4.26 -50.47
C PHE A 969 39.75 4.51 -51.98
N ASN A 970 38.70 4.02 -52.64
CA ASN A 970 38.55 4.15 -54.08
C ASN A 970 37.78 5.43 -54.42
N SER A 971 38.46 6.48 -54.86
CA SER A 971 37.81 7.70 -55.38
C SER A 971 37.51 7.52 -56.86
N GLY A 972 36.24 7.36 -57.22
CA GLY A 972 35.81 7.22 -58.61
C GLY A 972 36.13 8.45 -59.45
N GLN A 973 37.27 8.42 -60.14
CA GLN A 973 37.43 9.01 -61.46
C GLN A 973 38.22 8.02 -62.32
N SER A 974 37.59 7.67 -63.44
CA SER A 974 38.12 6.83 -64.50
C SER A 974 39.39 7.44 -65.09
N GLY A 975 40.43 6.62 -65.17
CA GLY A 975 41.66 6.82 -65.94
C GLY A 975 42.31 5.47 -66.15
#